data_AF-A0A2Y9L062-F1
#
_entry.id   AF-A0A2Y9L062-F1
#
_cell.length_a   1.000
_cell.length_b   1.000
_cell.length_c   1.000
_cell.angle_alpha   90.00
_cell.angle_beta   90.00
_cell.angle_gamma   90.00
#
_symmetry.space_group_name_H-M   'P 1'
#
loop_
_entity.id
_entity.type
_entity.pdbx_description
1 polymer ?
#
loop_
_entity_poly.entity_id
_entity_poly.type
_entity_poly.pdbx_seq_one_letter_code
_entity_poly.pdbx_strand_id
1 'polypeptide(L)'
;MRTALVYHEEMTAARLLWDDPECEIERPERLTAAVERLQQGGLEQRCLQLAAREASEAELGLVHSPEYVSLLRGTQALSTEELQALSGQYDAVYFHPSTFHCARLAAGAALQLVDAVLTGTAHNGFALVRPPGHHSQRAAANGFCVFNNVAIAARYAQKRHGVCRCVGAAVGWGLRRTESGGVGCSETPCGTLLCRGGLLAPRWEAQPLSGLCTPYPRILIVDWDVHHGQGIQYIFEDDPSVLYFSWHRYEHGRFWPYLRESDADAVGLGPGRGFTVNLPWNQVGMGNADYMAAFLHVLLPVAFEFDPELVLISAGFDSAIGDPEGQMQATPECFAHLTQLLQVLAGGRVCAVLEGGYHLESLSQSVCMVVKALLGDPAPPLLGPMVPRHSALESIQSVWAAQAPHWTSLWRQGSTPTLSLSTCSPERRPSAVSPGGPKCKAAEAQTSAVLSSLLDQLHLYTTPPVRTVIALTTPAAALVLPPDVLHQEGSAPREETQAWARLHEALTQDTAFTALGKVLHLLNGILDGQVSSGIATTPAAAPTLEVVLRQGLSRGAQRVFCVALGQLDRPPDLANDGRTLWLNIRGKEAAALSTFHVSVPLSGVSGGVLGRAAAAHRRPQGSSFWPSPVLHGFLLGLWEVG
;
A
#
# COMPACT_ATOMS: atom_id res chain seq x y z
N MET A 1 11.29 -13.40 -6.95
CA MET A 1 11.17 -12.00 -7.41
C MET A 1 12.29 -11.19 -6.78
N ARG A 2 12.77 -10.08 -7.38
CA ARG A 2 13.89 -9.29 -6.83
C ARG A 2 13.40 -7.93 -6.31
N THR A 3 13.91 -7.52 -5.16
CA THR A 3 13.74 -6.19 -4.57
C THR A 3 15.00 -5.37 -4.84
N ALA A 4 14.87 -4.21 -5.46
CA ALA A 4 16.00 -3.32 -5.70
C ALA A 4 16.32 -2.48 -4.45
N LEU A 5 17.61 -2.26 -4.20
CA LEU A 5 18.11 -1.34 -3.18
C LEU A 5 19.11 -0.38 -3.83
N VAL A 6 18.93 0.92 -3.63
CA VAL A 6 19.77 1.96 -4.24
C VAL A 6 20.22 2.93 -3.16
N TYR A 7 21.52 3.12 -3.01
CA TYR A 7 22.11 4.17 -2.18
C TYR A 7 23.53 4.49 -2.67
N HIS A 8 24.10 5.58 -2.17
CA HIS A 8 25.45 6.01 -2.50
C HIS A 8 26.08 6.71 -1.31
N GLU A 9 27.33 6.39 -0.99
CA GLU A 9 28.03 6.94 0.18
C GLU A 9 28.21 8.46 0.09
N GLU A 10 28.41 9.01 -1.11
CA GLU A 10 28.60 10.46 -1.29
C GLU A 10 27.36 11.29 -0.93
N MET A 11 26.16 10.69 -0.80
CA MET A 11 24.99 11.37 -0.23
C MET A 11 25.16 11.70 1.26
N THR A 12 26.24 11.27 1.90
CA THR A 12 26.65 11.64 3.27
C THR A 12 27.58 12.87 3.31
N ALA A 13 28.03 13.37 2.15
CA ALA A 13 29.00 14.47 2.08
C ALA A 13 28.43 15.81 2.56
N ALA A 14 27.17 16.11 2.20
CA ALA A 14 26.50 17.33 2.63
C ALA A 14 26.10 17.26 4.12
N ARG A 15 26.51 18.28 4.87
CA ARG A 15 26.20 18.51 6.29
C ARG A 15 26.06 20.01 6.57
N LEU A 16 25.35 20.35 7.64
CA LEU A 16 25.25 21.71 8.14
C LEU A 16 26.64 22.22 8.58
N LEU A 17 27.00 23.46 8.20
CA LEU A 17 28.33 24.06 8.44
C LEU A 17 28.34 25.14 9.52
N TRP A 18 27.18 25.49 10.07
CA TRP A 18 26.99 26.53 11.10
C TRP A 18 25.98 26.05 12.13
N ASP A 19 25.85 26.77 13.24
CA ASP A 19 24.87 26.43 14.26
C ASP A 19 23.46 26.83 13.82
N ASP A 20 22.61 25.84 13.61
CA ASP A 20 21.19 25.99 13.29
C ASP A 20 20.39 24.84 13.95
N PRO A 21 19.74 25.09 15.09
CA PRO A 21 18.99 24.06 15.81
C PRO A 21 17.80 23.47 15.05
N GLU A 22 17.28 24.16 14.04
CA GLU A 22 16.19 23.65 13.20
C GLU A 22 16.74 22.65 12.18
N CYS A 23 17.90 22.94 11.59
CA CYS A 23 18.52 22.09 10.58
C CYS A 23 19.45 20.99 11.12
N GLU A 24 19.89 21.05 12.38
CA GLU A 24 20.86 20.11 12.96
C GLU A 24 20.41 18.63 12.94
N ILE A 25 19.10 18.41 12.86
CA ILE A 25 18.48 17.08 12.84
C ILE A 25 18.69 16.34 11.51
N GLU A 26 18.84 17.06 10.39
CA GLU A 26 19.07 16.48 9.08
C GLU A 26 20.57 16.29 8.86
N ARG A 27 21.05 15.08 9.20
CA ARG A 27 22.48 14.77 9.27
C ARG A 27 22.88 13.49 8.53
N PRO A 28 24.15 13.35 8.10
CA PRO A 28 24.65 12.18 7.38
C PRO A 28 24.36 10.83 8.04
N GLU A 29 24.34 10.80 9.36
CA GLU A 29 24.13 9.61 10.18
C GLU A 29 22.78 8.96 9.95
N ARG A 30 21.80 9.69 9.40
CA ARG A 30 20.50 9.14 9.00
C ARG A 30 20.66 8.05 7.94
N LEU A 31 21.46 8.32 6.91
CA LEU A 31 21.70 7.38 5.82
C LEU A 31 22.63 6.25 6.27
N THR A 32 23.70 6.56 7.01
CA THR A 32 24.64 5.51 7.46
C THR A 32 23.97 4.55 8.45
N ALA A 33 23.18 5.03 9.42
CA ALA A 33 22.48 4.17 10.37
C ALA A 33 21.48 3.23 9.67
N ALA A 34 20.75 3.73 8.67
CA ALA A 34 19.82 2.92 7.89
C ALA A 34 20.55 1.82 7.09
N VAL A 35 21.63 2.18 6.38
CA VAL A 35 22.43 1.22 5.60
C VAL A 35 23.07 0.19 6.52
N GLU A 36 23.80 0.61 7.56
CA GLU A 36 24.48 -0.26 8.52
C GLU A 36 23.52 -1.28 9.14
N ARG A 37 22.30 -0.87 9.51
CA ARG A 37 21.30 -1.77 10.08
C ARG A 37 20.80 -2.80 9.08
N LEU A 38 20.64 -2.43 7.81
CA LEU A 38 20.31 -3.40 6.75
C LEU A 38 21.42 -4.43 6.56
N GLN A 39 22.70 -4.03 6.64
CA GLN A 39 23.82 -4.96 6.51
C GLN A 39 23.91 -5.90 7.73
N GLN A 40 23.76 -5.34 8.94
CA GLN A 40 23.73 -6.11 10.20
C GLN A 40 22.59 -7.15 10.20
N GLY A 41 21.43 -6.78 9.66
CA GLY A 41 20.26 -7.66 9.52
C GLY A 41 20.31 -8.64 8.35
N GLY A 42 21.36 -8.63 7.53
CA GLY A 42 21.48 -9.49 6.35
C GLY A 42 20.48 -9.16 5.22
N LEU A 43 19.82 -8.00 5.26
CA LEU A 43 18.77 -7.62 4.33
C LEU A 43 19.32 -7.05 3.03
N GLU A 44 20.46 -6.36 3.12
CA GLU A 44 21.15 -5.77 1.97
C GLU A 44 21.56 -6.84 0.94
N GLN A 45 22.10 -7.97 1.42
CA GLN A 45 22.58 -9.08 0.58
C GLN A 45 21.44 -9.85 -0.09
N ARG A 46 20.21 -9.69 0.40
CA ARG A 46 18.98 -10.26 -0.19
C ARG A 46 18.41 -9.38 -1.31
N CYS A 47 18.85 -8.13 -1.40
CA CYS A 47 18.39 -7.17 -2.40
C CYS A 47 19.27 -7.18 -3.66
N LEU A 48 18.68 -6.78 -4.79
CA LEU A 48 19.41 -6.40 -5.99
C LEU A 48 19.97 -4.99 -5.79
N GLN A 49 21.26 -4.88 -5.52
CA GLN A 49 21.93 -3.58 -5.42
C GLN A 49 22.05 -2.94 -6.80
N LEU A 50 21.55 -1.71 -6.94
CA LEU A 50 21.73 -0.90 -8.14
C LEU A 50 22.67 0.26 -7.83
N ALA A 51 23.53 0.59 -8.78
CA ALA A 51 24.34 1.79 -8.69
C ALA A 51 23.43 3.03 -8.82
N ALA A 52 23.58 3.97 -7.89
CA ALA A 52 23.04 5.32 -8.06
C ALA A 52 23.73 6.01 -9.24
N ARG A 53 23.04 6.98 -9.82
CA ARG A 53 23.59 7.88 -10.85
C ARG A 53 23.14 9.30 -10.54
N GLU A 54 23.83 10.29 -11.10
CA GLU A 54 23.31 11.64 -11.08
C GLU A 54 22.12 11.78 -12.06
N ALA A 55 21.04 12.40 -11.62
CA ALA A 55 20.02 12.90 -12.52
C ALA A 55 20.62 14.00 -13.42
N SER A 56 20.35 13.93 -14.72
CA SER A 56 20.69 14.99 -15.67
C SER A 56 19.83 16.23 -15.41
N GLU A 57 20.31 17.40 -15.81
CA GLU A 57 19.53 18.63 -15.66
C GLU A 57 18.22 18.63 -16.44
N ALA A 58 18.16 17.87 -17.55
CA ALA A 58 16.92 17.67 -18.30
C ALA A 58 15.90 16.83 -17.52
N GLU A 59 16.35 15.88 -16.69
CA GLU A 59 15.50 15.12 -15.78
C GLU A 59 15.05 15.98 -14.59
N LEU A 60 15.95 16.80 -14.02
CA LEU A 60 15.57 17.79 -13.00
C LEU A 60 14.54 18.79 -13.53
N GLY A 61 14.72 19.22 -14.79
CA GLY A 61 13.84 20.14 -15.51
C GLY A 61 12.45 19.59 -15.85
N LEU A 62 12.16 18.32 -15.52
CA LEU A 62 10.79 17.79 -15.58
C LEU A 62 9.88 18.42 -14.52
N VAL A 63 10.46 18.90 -13.43
CA VAL A 63 9.75 19.49 -12.29
C VAL A 63 10.27 20.90 -11.99
N HIS A 64 11.58 21.08 -11.96
CA HIS A 64 12.19 22.32 -11.51
C HIS A 64 12.46 23.30 -12.64
N SER A 65 12.41 24.58 -12.32
CA SER A 65 12.75 25.66 -13.25
C SER A 65 14.26 25.63 -13.61
N PRO A 66 14.64 25.92 -14.87
CA PRO A 66 16.05 26.03 -15.26
C PRO A 66 16.84 27.03 -14.41
N GLU A 67 16.20 28.12 -13.98
CA GLU A 67 16.78 29.16 -13.14
C GLU A 67 17.17 28.60 -11.77
N TYR A 68 16.26 27.83 -11.14
CA TYR A 68 16.52 27.19 -9.86
C TYR A 68 17.60 26.11 -9.94
N VAL A 69 17.58 25.27 -10.98
CA VAL A 69 18.65 24.28 -11.22
C VAL A 69 20.00 24.98 -11.38
N SER A 70 20.05 26.10 -12.10
CA SER A 70 21.28 26.86 -12.30
C SER A 70 21.77 27.54 -11.01
N LEU A 71 20.85 28.05 -10.17
CA LEU A 71 21.18 28.58 -8.86
C LEU A 71 21.84 27.51 -7.98
N LEU A 72 21.23 26.33 -7.90
CA LEU A 72 21.76 25.23 -7.11
C LEU A 72 23.11 24.74 -7.65
N ARG A 73 23.31 24.67 -8.96
CA ARG A 73 24.63 24.37 -9.54
C ARG A 73 25.70 25.36 -9.06
N GLY A 74 25.35 26.62 -8.87
CA GLY A 74 26.27 27.65 -8.37
C GLY A 74 26.74 27.45 -6.93
N THR A 75 26.00 26.70 -6.10
CA THR A 75 26.31 26.50 -4.68
C THR A 75 27.68 25.87 -4.44
N GLN A 76 28.17 25.05 -5.38
CA GLN A 76 29.47 24.40 -5.30
C GLN A 76 30.68 25.36 -5.27
N ALA A 77 30.47 26.62 -5.71
CA ALA A 77 31.52 27.64 -5.79
C ALA A 77 31.41 28.70 -4.68
N LEU A 78 30.38 28.63 -3.83
CA LEU A 78 30.11 29.62 -2.79
C LEU A 78 30.93 29.36 -1.52
N SER A 79 31.29 30.42 -0.81
CA SER A 79 31.86 30.33 0.54
C SER A 79 30.81 29.89 1.56
N THR A 80 31.24 29.49 2.77
CA THR A 80 30.31 29.12 3.85
C THR A 80 29.37 30.27 4.21
N GLU A 81 29.87 31.51 4.25
CA GLU A 81 29.06 32.70 4.55
C GLU A 81 28.03 32.97 3.45
N GLU A 82 28.41 32.81 2.18
CA GLU A 82 27.50 32.95 1.04
C GLU A 82 26.43 31.84 1.03
N LEU A 83 26.82 30.60 1.37
CA LEU A 83 25.89 29.48 1.51
C LEU A 83 24.91 29.70 2.66
N GLN A 84 25.37 30.22 3.80
CA GLN A 84 24.50 30.55 4.93
C GLN A 84 23.51 31.66 4.54
N ALA A 85 23.99 32.71 3.86
CA ALA A 85 23.14 33.80 3.38
C ALA A 85 22.11 33.32 2.33
N LEU A 86 22.49 32.38 1.46
CA LEU A 86 21.57 31.76 0.51
C LEU A 86 20.55 30.85 1.22
N SER A 87 20.99 30.06 2.18
CA SER A 87 20.15 29.15 2.96
C SER A 87 19.05 29.92 3.69
N GLY A 88 19.39 31.06 4.31
CA GLY A 88 18.43 31.94 5.00
C GLY A 88 17.39 32.63 4.10
N GLN A 89 17.42 32.43 2.78
CA GLN A 89 16.37 32.88 1.86
C GLN A 89 15.23 31.85 1.73
N TYR A 90 15.43 30.64 2.23
CA TYR A 90 14.51 29.53 2.15
C TYR A 90 14.13 29.07 3.57
N ASP A 91 12.99 28.41 3.67
CA ASP A 91 12.45 27.97 4.95
C ASP A 91 12.96 26.56 5.30
N ALA A 92 13.55 26.43 6.50
CA ALA A 92 14.10 25.20 7.07
C ALA A 92 15.04 24.41 6.12
N VAL A 93 16.07 25.04 5.53
CA VAL A 93 17.03 24.33 4.67
C VAL A 93 18.45 24.89 4.79
N TYR A 94 19.45 24.04 4.58
CA TYR A 94 20.85 24.43 4.47
C TYR A 94 21.47 23.98 3.16
N PHE A 95 22.43 24.77 2.66
CA PHE A 95 23.27 24.42 1.51
C PHE A 95 24.71 24.14 1.93
N HIS A 96 25.34 23.23 1.18
CA HIS A 96 26.73 22.79 1.32
C HIS A 96 27.37 22.77 -0.09
N PRO A 97 28.71 22.89 -0.24
CA PRO A 97 29.35 22.81 -1.56
C PRO A 97 29.01 21.53 -2.35
N SER A 98 28.74 20.43 -1.64
CA SER A 98 28.31 19.15 -2.23
C SER A 98 26.80 19.02 -2.45
N THR A 99 25.97 19.99 -2.06
CA THR A 99 24.50 19.85 -2.09
C THR A 99 23.97 19.52 -3.48
N PHE A 100 24.42 20.24 -4.52
CA PHE A 100 23.97 19.98 -5.88
C PHE A 100 24.30 18.55 -6.34
N HIS A 101 25.49 18.07 -6.00
CA HIS A 101 25.94 16.71 -6.30
C HIS A 101 25.09 15.65 -5.60
N CYS A 102 24.95 15.76 -4.27
CA CYS A 102 24.16 14.83 -3.46
C CYS A 102 22.68 14.83 -3.91
N ALA A 103 22.10 15.99 -4.20
CA ALA A 103 20.71 16.10 -4.65
C ALA A 103 20.48 15.46 -6.03
N ARG A 104 21.48 15.52 -6.93
CA ARG A 104 21.42 14.81 -8.23
C ARG A 104 21.53 13.30 -8.06
N LEU A 105 22.38 12.83 -7.14
CA LEU A 105 22.45 11.40 -6.79
C LEU A 105 21.13 10.90 -6.18
N ALA A 106 20.53 11.67 -5.27
CA ALA A 106 19.25 11.36 -4.64
C ALA A 106 18.13 11.19 -5.68
N ALA A 107 17.96 12.20 -6.56
CA ALA A 107 16.98 12.13 -7.65
C ALA A 107 17.27 10.97 -8.60
N GLY A 108 18.53 10.79 -9.01
CA GLY A 108 18.90 9.72 -9.95
C GLY A 108 18.79 8.32 -9.36
N ALA A 109 18.96 8.13 -8.05
CA ALA A 109 18.68 6.87 -7.37
C ALA A 109 17.20 6.49 -7.45
N ALA A 110 16.29 7.46 -7.27
CA ALA A 110 14.86 7.24 -7.47
C ALA A 110 14.54 6.87 -8.94
N LEU A 111 15.22 7.50 -9.92
CA LEU A 111 15.04 7.16 -11.34
C LEU A 111 15.53 5.74 -11.68
N GLN A 112 16.67 5.31 -11.11
CA GLN A 112 17.19 3.95 -11.29
C GLN A 112 16.21 2.91 -10.76
N LEU A 113 15.56 3.21 -9.63
CA LEU A 113 14.54 2.34 -9.06
C LEU A 113 13.30 2.25 -9.97
N VAL A 114 12.81 3.39 -10.48
CA VAL A 114 11.69 3.42 -11.45
C VAL A 114 12.03 2.64 -12.72
N ASP A 115 13.22 2.82 -13.28
CA ASP A 115 13.68 2.06 -14.45
C ASP A 115 13.69 0.55 -14.15
N ALA A 116 14.26 0.13 -13.02
CA ALA A 116 14.33 -1.28 -12.66
C ALA A 116 12.94 -1.91 -12.49
N VAL A 117 12.00 -1.21 -11.86
CA VAL A 117 10.64 -1.71 -11.61
C VAL A 117 9.80 -1.73 -12.87
N LEU A 118 9.80 -0.66 -13.67
CA LEU A 118 8.96 -0.58 -14.88
C LEU A 118 9.48 -1.45 -16.04
N THR A 119 10.78 -1.76 -16.07
CA THR A 119 11.37 -2.70 -17.04
C THR A 119 11.30 -4.17 -16.59
N GLY A 120 10.84 -4.44 -15.36
CA GLY A 120 10.76 -5.79 -14.80
C GLY A 120 12.10 -6.37 -14.32
N THR A 121 13.16 -5.56 -14.24
CA THR A 121 14.45 -5.95 -13.64
C THR A 121 14.30 -6.24 -12.14
N ALA A 122 13.47 -5.45 -11.47
CA ALA A 122 13.02 -5.65 -10.09
C ALA A 122 11.48 -5.60 -10.05
N HIS A 123 10.89 -6.21 -9.03
CA HIS A 123 9.45 -6.15 -8.81
C HIS A 123 9.06 -4.88 -8.05
N ASN A 124 9.90 -4.49 -7.09
CA ASN A 124 9.77 -3.34 -6.22
C ASN A 124 11.16 -2.90 -5.73
N GLY A 125 11.25 -1.85 -4.92
CA GLY A 125 12.50 -1.53 -4.24
C GLY A 125 12.48 -0.24 -3.42
N PHE A 126 13.64 0.11 -2.88
CA PHE A 126 13.85 1.25 -2.00
C PHE A 126 15.13 2.02 -2.38
N ALA A 127 15.01 3.32 -2.61
CA ALA A 127 16.14 4.25 -2.69
C ALA A 127 16.35 4.94 -1.33
N LEU A 128 17.49 4.65 -0.67
CA LEU A 128 17.92 5.36 0.54
C LEU A 128 18.76 6.55 0.13
N VAL A 129 18.18 7.75 0.24
CA VAL A 129 18.72 8.97 -0.34
C VAL A 129 18.81 10.10 0.67
N ARG A 130 19.76 11.01 0.43
CA ARG A 130 19.86 12.33 1.07
C ARG A 130 20.42 13.33 0.06
N PRO A 131 19.88 14.55 -0.05
CA PRO A 131 18.77 15.13 0.72
C PRO A 131 17.37 14.54 0.39
N PRO A 132 16.36 14.75 1.26
CA PRO A 132 14.96 14.44 0.95
C PRO A 132 14.41 15.36 -0.17
N GLY A 133 13.16 15.15 -0.57
CA GLY A 133 12.57 15.82 -1.73
C GLY A 133 11.14 16.35 -1.61
N HIS A 134 10.26 15.76 -0.81
CA HIS A 134 8.81 16.03 -0.93
C HIS A 134 8.36 17.49 -0.69
N HIS A 135 9.15 18.30 0.04
CA HIS A 135 8.87 19.73 0.23
C HIS A 135 9.37 20.64 -0.90
N SER A 136 10.34 20.15 -1.71
CA SER A 136 10.96 20.97 -2.75
C SER A 136 9.94 21.34 -3.82
N GLN A 137 9.93 22.64 -4.16
CA GLN A 137 8.97 23.23 -5.09
C GLN A 137 9.63 23.46 -6.46
N ARG A 138 8.84 23.91 -7.44
CA ARG A 138 9.33 24.20 -8.80
C ARG A 138 10.56 25.13 -8.83
N ALA A 139 10.64 26.09 -7.92
CA ALA A 139 11.71 27.09 -7.92
C ALA A 139 12.26 27.42 -6.51
N ALA A 140 12.02 26.56 -5.52
CA ALA A 140 12.47 26.81 -4.15
C ALA A 140 12.83 25.52 -3.41
N ALA A 141 13.92 25.59 -2.64
CA ALA A 141 14.23 24.60 -1.60
C ALA A 141 13.32 24.87 -0.40
N ASN A 142 13.01 23.83 0.37
CA ASN A 142 12.17 23.94 1.56
C ASN A 142 12.32 22.68 2.42
N GLY A 143 12.30 22.78 3.75
CA GLY A 143 12.24 21.62 4.65
C GLY A 143 13.30 20.56 4.35
N PHE A 144 14.57 20.98 4.31
CA PHE A 144 15.75 20.18 3.94
C PHE A 144 15.76 19.63 2.51
N CYS A 145 14.69 19.82 1.74
CA CYS A 145 14.53 19.30 0.40
C CYS A 145 15.10 20.25 -0.65
N VAL A 146 15.87 19.69 -1.58
CA VAL A 146 16.55 20.44 -2.64
C VAL A 146 15.88 20.20 -3.99
N PHE A 147 15.80 18.95 -4.44
CA PHE A 147 15.02 18.54 -5.60
C PHE A 147 13.94 17.56 -5.17
N ASN A 148 12.78 17.62 -5.81
CA ASN A 148 11.66 16.77 -5.47
C ASN A 148 11.82 15.38 -6.09
N ASN A 149 12.56 14.51 -5.39
CA ASN A 149 12.95 13.17 -5.85
C ASN A 149 11.75 12.36 -6.38
N VAL A 150 10.65 12.32 -5.61
CA VAL A 150 9.46 11.53 -5.94
C VAL A 150 8.65 12.15 -7.08
N ALA A 151 8.50 13.49 -7.12
CA ALA A 151 7.82 14.13 -8.24
C ALA A 151 8.61 14.00 -9.57
N ILE A 152 9.95 14.11 -9.52
CA ILE A 152 10.81 13.86 -10.68
C ILE A 152 10.65 12.41 -11.14
N ALA A 153 10.62 11.44 -10.22
CA ALA A 153 10.40 10.03 -10.54
C ALA A 153 9.04 9.78 -11.20
N ALA A 154 7.97 10.42 -10.73
CA ALA A 154 6.64 10.34 -11.34
C ALA A 154 6.64 10.90 -12.78
N ARG A 155 7.15 12.13 -12.98
CA ARG A 155 7.24 12.74 -14.33
C ARG A 155 8.15 11.94 -15.26
N TYR A 156 9.23 11.37 -14.74
CA TYR A 156 10.13 10.50 -15.48
C TYR A 156 9.44 9.20 -15.94
N ALA A 157 8.69 8.54 -15.04
CA ALA A 157 7.89 7.37 -15.39
C ALA A 157 6.90 7.67 -16.52
N GLN A 158 6.19 8.80 -16.45
CA GLN A 158 5.27 9.25 -17.49
C GLN A 158 5.96 9.50 -18.82
N LYS A 159 7.08 10.23 -18.82
CA LYS A 159 7.77 10.65 -20.05
C LYS A 159 8.54 9.52 -20.73
N ARG A 160 9.23 8.68 -19.95
CA ARG A 160 10.16 7.66 -20.47
C ARG A 160 9.48 6.32 -20.74
N HIS A 161 8.63 5.88 -19.81
CA HIS A 161 8.06 4.54 -19.85
C HIS A 161 6.66 4.51 -20.46
N GLY A 162 6.02 5.68 -20.62
CA GLY A 162 4.78 5.83 -21.37
C GLY A 162 3.72 4.80 -20.96
N VAL A 163 3.64 4.48 -19.66
CA VAL A 163 2.79 3.41 -19.13
C VAL A 163 1.34 3.72 -19.51
N CYS A 164 0.91 3.11 -20.62
CA CYS A 164 -0.44 3.09 -21.11
C CYS A 164 -0.85 1.62 -21.00
N ARG A 165 -1.76 1.30 -20.10
CA ARG A 165 -2.36 -0.03 -20.10
C ARG A 165 -3.11 -0.26 -21.42
N CYS A 166 -2.55 -1.09 -22.30
CA CYS A 166 -3.39 -2.08 -22.97
C CYS A 166 -3.90 -3.01 -21.88
N VAL A 167 -5.07 -2.70 -21.31
CA VAL A 167 -5.78 -3.68 -20.47
C VAL A 167 -6.03 -4.86 -21.39
N GLY A 168 -5.43 -6.01 -21.09
CA GLY A 168 -5.81 -7.26 -21.73
C GLY A 168 -7.33 -7.32 -21.75
N ALA A 169 -7.90 -7.29 -22.95
CA ALA A 169 -9.32 -7.17 -23.14
C ALA A 169 -10.04 -8.26 -22.33
N ALA A 170 -10.64 -7.89 -21.21
CA ALA A 170 -11.88 -8.52 -20.83
C ALA A 170 -12.85 -8.14 -21.94
N VAL A 171 -12.98 -9.00 -22.94
CA VAL A 171 -13.89 -8.83 -24.07
C VAL A 171 -15.32 -8.90 -23.55
N GLY A 172 -15.79 -7.80 -22.96
CA GLY A 172 -17.18 -7.59 -22.58
C GLY A 172 -17.96 -7.15 -23.81
N TRP A 173 -18.50 -8.10 -24.56
CA TRP A 173 -19.44 -7.79 -25.64
C TRP A 173 -20.78 -7.34 -25.04
N GLY A 174 -21.05 -6.03 -25.07
CA GLY A 174 -22.39 -5.51 -24.82
C GLY A 174 -23.20 -5.54 -26.12
N LEU A 175 -24.17 -6.45 -26.23
CA LEU A 175 -25.18 -6.38 -27.29
C LEU A 175 -26.26 -5.37 -26.90
N ARG A 176 -26.42 -4.30 -27.68
CA ARG A 176 -27.67 -3.53 -27.74
C ARG A 176 -28.30 -3.70 -29.11
N ARG A 177 -29.61 -3.97 -29.11
CA ARG A 177 -30.45 -4.11 -30.31
C ARG A 177 -30.95 -2.71 -30.68
N THR A 178 -30.55 -2.19 -31.83
CA THR A 178 -31.18 -1.00 -32.41
C THR A 178 -32.42 -1.45 -33.19
N GLU A 179 -33.59 -0.92 -32.84
CA GLU A 179 -34.79 -1.08 -33.64
C GLU A 179 -34.70 -0.13 -34.84
N SER A 180 -34.75 -0.69 -36.05
CA SER A 180 -34.81 0.07 -37.29
C SER A 180 -36.24 0.56 -37.52
N GLY A 181 -36.48 1.85 -37.33
CA GLY A 181 -37.71 2.53 -37.75
C GLY A 181 -37.48 3.41 -38.98
N GLY A 182 -38.30 3.19 -40.02
CA GLY A 182 -38.72 4.23 -40.97
C GLY A 182 -37.85 4.46 -42.21
N VAL A 183 -38.31 3.93 -43.35
CA VAL A 183 -37.86 4.28 -44.71
C VAL A 183 -38.40 5.67 -45.09
N GLY A 184 -37.53 6.56 -45.56
CA GLY A 184 -37.89 7.81 -46.23
C GLY A 184 -37.15 7.92 -47.56
N CYS A 185 -37.89 7.87 -48.67
CA CYS A 185 -37.39 7.94 -50.04
C CYS A 185 -37.00 9.36 -50.46
N SER A 186 -35.92 9.51 -51.23
CA SER A 186 -35.83 10.50 -52.32
C SER A 186 -34.82 10.06 -53.37
N GLU A 187 -35.19 10.26 -54.64
CA GLU A 187 -34.56 9.76 -55.86
C GLU A 187 -33.33 10.59 -56.29
N THR A 188 -32.42 9.98 -57.06
CA THR A 188 -31.86 10.52 -58.32
C THR A 188 -30.96 9.49 -59.03
N PRO A 189 -30.71 9.62 -60.35
CA PRO A 189 -30.57 8.48 -61.27
C PRO A 189 -29.10 8.20 -61.65
N CYS A 190 -28.76 6.92 -61.82
CA CYS A 190 -28.11 6.35 -63.01
C CYS A 190 -27.51 4.97 -62.68
N GLY A 191 -27.88 3.96 -63.47
CA GLY A 191 -26.94 2.90 -63.87
C GLY A 191 -26.82 1.64 -63.01
N THR A 192 -27.66 0.66 -63.36
CA THR A 192 -27.37 -0.79 -63.38
C THR A 192 -27.53 -1.59 -62.08
N LEU A 193 -28.62 -2.38 -62.06
CA LEU A 193 -28.83 -3.52 -61.19
C LEU A 193 -27.82 -4.64 -61.51
N LEU A 194 -27.19 -5.19 -60.47
CA LEU A 194 -26.78 -6.59 -60.41
C LEU A 194 -27.20 -7.16 -59.06
N CYS A 195 -28.38 -7.78 -59.03
CA CYS A 195 -28.83 -8.59 -57.92
C CYS A 195 -28.00 -9.88 -57.87
N ARG A 196 -27.20 -10.06 -56.82
CA ARG A 196 -26.83 -11.39 -56.32
C ARG A 196 -27.37 -11.53 -54.90
N GLY A 197 -28.22 -12.55 -54.72
CA GLY A 197 -28.81 -12.88 -53.44
C GLY A 197 -27.74 -13.23 -52.40
N GLY A 198 -27.89 -12.64 -51.23
CA GLY A 198 -27.19 -12.99 -50.01
C GLY A 198 -28.02 -12.48 -48.84
N LEU A 199 -28.45 -13.40 -47.97
CA LEU A 199 -29.13 -13.09 -46.72
C LEU A 199 -28.38 -12.01 -45.95
N LEU A 200 -29.03 -10.88 -45.68
CA LEU A 200 -28.50 -9.81 -44.84
C LEU A 200 -28.43 -10.31 -43.39
N ALA A 201 -27.22 -10.68 -42.95
CA ALA A 201 -26.91 -10.79 -41.53
C ALA A 201 -26.82 -9.37 -40.92
N PRO A 202 -27.31 -9.15 -39.69
CA PRO A 202 -27.18 -7.86 -39.02
C PRO A 202 -25.70 -7.49 -38.89
N ARG A 203 -25.34 -6.28 -39.35
CA ARG A 203 -24.02 -5.69 -39.10
C ARG A 203 -23.94 -5.24 -37.65
N TRP A 204 -22.96 -5.76 -36.94
CA TRP A 204 -22.56 -5.31 -35.61
C TRP A 204 -21.51 -4.22 -35.80
N GLU A 205 -21.86 -2.95 -35.57
CA GLU A 205 -20.87 -1.89 -35.43
C GLU A 205 -20.48 -1.76 -33.97
N ALA A 206 -19.21 -2.06 -33.67
CA ALA A 206 -18.60 -1.77 -32.40
C ALA A 206 -18.31 -0.27 -32.33
N GLN A 207 -19.08 0.47 -31.53
CA GLN A 207 -18.65 1.80 -31.08
C GLN A 207 -18.05 1.66 -29.68
N PRO A 208 -16.79 2.08 -29.45
CA PRO A 208 -16.24 2.14 -28.12
C PRO A 208 -17.04 3.16 -27.29
N LEU A 209 -17.49 2.75 -26.11
CA LEU A 209 -17.92 3.69 -25.07
C LEU A 209 -16.70 4.53 -24.70
N SER A 210 -16.75 5.83 -24.98
CA SER A 210 -15.74 6.82 -24.64
C SER A 210 -15.68 7.02 -23.11
N GLY A 211 -15.08 6.07 -22.40
CA GLY A 211 -14.45 6.34 -21.11
C GLY A 211 -13.08 6.97 -21.39
N LEU A 212 -12.74 8.04 -20.67
CA LEU A 212 -11.46 8.75 -20.83
C LEU A 212 -10.29 7.76 -20.73
N CYS A 213 -9.69 7.39 -21.86
CA CYS A 213 -8.32 6.89 -21.87
C CYS A 213 -7.45 8.07 -21.44
N THR A 214 -6.89 8.01 -20.23
CA THR A 214 -5.84 8.96 -19.84
C THR A 214 -4.63 8.67 -20.73
N PRO A 215 -4.06 9.68 -21.42
CA PRO A 215 -2.90 9.48 -22.31
C PRO A 215 -1.60 9.16 -21.54
N TYR A 216 -1.64 9.08 -20.21
CA TYR A 216 -0.49 8.94 -19.32
C TYR A 216 -0.74 7.87 -18.25
N PRO A 217 0.36 7.30 -17.67
CA PRO A 217 0.28 6.40 -16.52
C PRO A 217 -0.51 6.99 -15.38
N ARG A 218 -1.33 6.15 -14.74
CA ARG A 218 -1.86 6.49 -13.40
C ARG A 218 -0.78 6.18 -12.35
N ILE A 219 -0.28 7.20 -11.67
CA ILE A 219 0.73 7.05 -10.62
C ILE A 219 0.10 7.42 -9.28
N LEU A 220 0.23 6.54 -8.29
CA LEU A 220 -0.12 6.84 -6.92
C LEU A 220 1.15 7.23 -6.17
N ILE A 221 1.16 8.40 -5.55
CA ILE A 221 2.17 8.81 -4.59
C ILE A 221 1.56 8.71 -3.19
N VAL A 222 2.17 7.90 -2.33
CA VAL A 222 1.80 7.78 -0.92
C VAL A 222 2.90 8.43 -0.09
N ASP A 223 2.58 9.54 0.54
CA ASP A 223 3.45 10.26 1.45
C ASP A 223 3.04 9.95 2.88
N TRP A 224 3.89 9.17 3.56
CA TRP A 224 3.68 8.80 4.96
C TRP A 224 4.66 9.49 5.91
N ASP A 225 5.45 10.43 5.39
CA ASP A 225 6.24 11.35 6.21
C ASP A 225 5.29 12.10 7.17
N VAL A 226 5.79 12.52 8.32
CA VAL A 226 4.94 13.24 9.28
C VAL A 226 4.67 14.68 8.83
N HIS A 227 5.43 15.21 7.89
CA HIS A 227 5.22 16.53 7.31
C HIS A 227 4.44 16.45 6.01
N HIS A 228 3.68 17.50 5.71
CA HIS A 228 2.98 17.60 4.43
C HIS A 228 3.98 17.86 3.30
N GLY A 229 4.04 16.97 2.30
CA GLY A 229 4.82 17.17 1.08
C GLY A 229 4.17 18.17 0.12
N GLN A 230 4.00 19.42 0.55
CA GLN A 230 3.40 20.52 -0.23
C GLN A 230 4.05 20.71 -1.61
N GLY A 231 5.36 20.43 -1.72
CA GLY A 231 6.06 20.44 -3.01
C GLY A 231 5.43 19.49 -4.02
N ILE A 232 5.16 18.23 -3.61
CA ILE A 232 4.47 17.24 -4.44
C ILE A 232 3.05 17.70 -4.75
N GLN A 233 2.31 18.17 -3.74
CA GLN A 233 0.95 18.67 -3.95
C GLN A 233 0.90 19.75 -5.03
N TYR A 234 1.74 20.79 -4.94
CA TYR A 234 1.76 21.88 -5.92
C TYR A 234 2.13 21.42 -7.34
N ILE A 235 3.01 20.42 -7.47
CA ILE A 235 3.45 19.93 -8.79
C ILE A 235 2.32 19.17 -9.54
N PHE A 236 1.40 18.54 -8.80
CA PHE A 236 0.35 17.69 -9.36
C PHE A 236 -1.07 18.19 -9.07
N GLU A 237 -1.23 19.39 -8.51
CA GLU A 237 -2.51 19.88 -8.00
C GLU A 237 -3.61 19.92 -9.08
N ASP A 238 -3.24 20.13 -10.34
CA ASP A 238 -4.13 20.14 -11.50
C ASP A 238 -4.01 18.90 -12.42
N ASP A 239 -3.28 17.87 -12.00
CA ASP A 239 -2.94 16.70 -12.81
C ASP A 239 -3.66 15.42 -12.35
N PRO A 240 -4.74 14.98 -13.03
CA PRO A 240 -5.48 13.79 -12.64
C PRO A 240 -4.77 12.46 -12.95
N SER A 241 -3.60 12.49 -13.61
CA SER A 241 -2.80 11.28 -13.84
C SER A 241 -1.97 10.88 -12.62
N VAL A 242 -1.83 11.77 -11.64
CA VAL A 242 -1.11 11.49 -10.38
C VAL A 242 -2.05 11.70 -9.21
N LEU A 243 -2.32 10.62 -8.47
CA LEU A 243 -3.04 10.68 -7.20
C LEU A 243 -2.01 10.86 -6.08
N TYR A 244 -2.08 11.96 -5.36
CA TYR A 244 -1.26 12.25 -4.19
C TYR A 244 -2.06 12.04 -2.91
N PHE A 245 -1.58 11.15 -2.04
CA PHE A 245 -2.08 10.99 -0.68
C PHE A 245 -0.99 11.39 0.30
N SER A 246 -1.33 12.21 1.29
CA SER A 246 -0.46 12.55 2.41
C SER A 246 -1.25 12.54 3.70
N TRP A 247 -0.79 11.78 4.68
CA TRP A 247 -1.06 12.17 6.06
C TRP A 247 0.05 13.09 6.54
N HIS A 248 -0.20 13.82 7.62
CA HIS A 248 0.83 14.66 8.24
C HIS A 248 0.34 15.21 9.56
N ARG A 249 1.25 15.52 10.49
CA ARG A 249 0.94 16.34 11.66
C ARG A 249 0.51 17.72 11.18
N TYR A 250 -0.61 18.21 11.70
CA TYR A 250 -1.20 19.47 11.26
C TYR A 250 -1.56 20.37 12.44
N GLU A 251 -2.17 19.78 13.49
CA GLU A 251 -2.59 20.50 14.70
C GLU A 251 -3.38 21.78 14.41
N HIS A 252 -4.28 21.71 13.41
CA HIS A 252 -5.08 22.83 12.89
C HIS A 252 -4.24 23.95 12.25
N GLY A 253 -3.18 23.60 11.53
CA GLY A 253 -2.26 24.54 10.88
C GLY A 253 -1.22 25.13 11.82
N ARG A 254 -1.02 24.53 13.01
CA ARG A 254 -0.04 24.97 14.01
C ARG A 254 1.27 24.18 13.98
N PHE A 255 1.36 23.17 13.13
CA PHE A 255 2.60 22.45 12.87
C PHE A 255 3.16 22.83 11.50
N TRP A 256 4.49 22.83 11.38
CA TRP A 256 5.19 23.19 10.15
C TRP A 256 4.73 22.25 9.02
N PRO A 257 4.44 22.75 7.79
CA PRO A 257 4.77 24.07 7.24
C PRO A 257 3.71 25.18 7.46
N TYR A 258 2.73 24.99 8.35
CA TYR A 258 1.72 26.01 8.69
C TYR A 258 0.81 26.45 7.53
N LEU A 259 0.60 25.55 6.56
CA LEU A 259 -0.12 25.84 5.32
C LEU A 259 -1.60 25.48 5.43
N ARG A 260 -2.48 26.36 4.94
CA ARG A 260 -3.93 26.11 4.95
C ARG A 260 -4.31 25.01 3.96
N GLU A 261 -3.57 24.93 2.87
CA GLU A 261 -3.71 23.95 1.80
C GLU A 261 -3.25 22.53 2.19
N SER A 262 -2.71 22.34 3.41
CA SER A 262 -2.48 21.01 3.98
C SER A 262 -3.74 20.42 4.63
N ASP A 263 -4.81 21.21 4.82
CA ASP A 263 -6.06 20.70 5.41
C ASP A 263 -6.82 19.76 4.44
N ALA A 264 -7.78 19.01 4.97
CA ALA A 264 -8.50 17.94 4.26
C ALA A 264 -9.35 18.42 3.06
N ASP A 265 -9.76 19.69 3.04
CA ASP A 265 -10.59 20.28 1.97
C ASP A 265 -9.77 20.78 0.76
N ALA A 266 -8.44 20.76 0.84
CA ALA A 266 -7.56 20.98 -0.30
C ALA A 266 -7.49 19.71 -1.16
N VAL A 267 -8.48 19.56 -2.05
CA VAL A 267 -8.68 18.35 -2.87
C VAL A 267 -8.05 18.43 -4.26
N GLY A 268 -7.20 19.42 -4.53
CA GLY A 268 -6.66 19.71 -5.87
C GLY A 268 -7.47 20.76 -6.64
N LEU A 269 -6.98 21.11 -7.82
CA LEU A 269 -7.46 22.20 -8.67
C LEU A 269 -7.83 21.71 -10.07
N GLY A 270 -8.73 22.42 -10.75
CA GLY A 270 -9.07 22.16 -12.15
C GLY A 270 -9.38 20.68 -12.45
N PRO A 271 -8.71 20.06 -13.46
CA PRO A 271 -8.86 18.64 -13.77
C PRO A 271 -8.36 17.69 -12.67
N GLY A 272 -7.44 18.12 -11.80
CA GLY A 272 -6.88 17.35 -10.68
C GLY A 272 -7.74 17.33 -9.42
N ARG A 273 -8.94 17.94 -9.42
CA ARG A 273 -9.86 17.88 -8.27
C ARG A 273 -10.24 16.43 -7.93
N GLY A 274 -10.02 16.05 -6.68
CA GLY A 274 -10.16 14.70 -6.14
C GLY A 274 -8.85 13.90 -6.10
N PHE A 275 -7.79 14.36 -6.77
CA PHE A 275 -6.51 13.64 -6.88
C PHE A 275 -5.44 14.12 -5.89
N THR A 276 -5.77 15.06 -5.01
CA THR A 276 -5.01 15.38 -3.80
C THR A 276 -5.84 14.96 -2.59
N VAL A 277 -5.29 14.10 -1.74
CA VAL A 277 -5.94 13.58 -0.53
C VAL A 277 -5.07 13.86 0.70
N ASN A 278 -5.37 14.95 1.39
CA ASN A 278 -4.70 15.32 2.64
C ASN A 278 -5.45 14.74 3.85
N LEU A 279 -4.72 14.10 4.76
CA LEU A 279 -5.23 13.58 6.03
C LEU A 279 -4.46 14.24 7.20
N PRO A 280 -4.95 15.40 7.69
CA PRO A 280 -4.27 16.17 8.72
C PRO A 280 -4.48 15.56 10.12
N TRP A 281 -3.40 15.18 10.80
CA TRP A 281 -3.43 14.79 12.20
C TRP A 281 -3.48 16.01 13.11
N ASN A 282 -4.63 16.21 13.75
CA ASN A 282 -4.86 17.35 14.63
C ASN A 282 -4.38 17.15 16.08
N GLN A 283 -3.79 15.99 16.38
CA GLN A 283 -3.12 15.69 17.64
C GLN A 283 -1.86 14.85 17.39
N VAL A 284 -0.88 14.97 18.29
CA VAL A 284 0.30 14.10 18.32
C VAL A 284 -0.01 12.73 18.92
N GLY A 285 0.93 11.80 18.79
CA GLY A 285 0.86 10.46 19.37
C GLY A 285 -0.01 9.48 18.59
N MET A 286 -0.34 9.76 17.34
CA MET A 286 -1.02 8.79 16.46
C MET A 286 -0.19 7.51 16.38
N GLY A 287 -0.84 6.35 16.52
CA GLY A 287 -0.20 5.05 16.60
C GLY A 287 -0.64 4.10 15.48
N ASN A 288 -0.28 2.82 15.63
CA ASN A 288 -0.55 1.77 14.65
C ASN A 288 -2.02 1.73 14.21
N ALA A 289 -2.96 1.83 15.16
CA ALA A 289 -4.39 1.80 14.88
C ALA A 289 -4.85 2.97 13.99
N ASP A 290 -4.31 4.16 14.22
CA ASP A 290 -4.65 5.38 13.47
C ASP A 290 -4.17 5.28 12.02
N TYR A 291 -2.94 4.78 11.84
CA TYR A 291 -2.31 4.62 10.53
C TYR A 291 -3.00 3.53 9.71
N MET A 292 -3.30 2.40 10.33
CA MET A 292 -4.08 1.34 9.70
C MET A 292 -5.50 1.81 9.34
N ALA A 293 -6.15 2.61 10.20
CA ALA A 293 -7.46 3.18 9.89
C ALA A 293 -7.41 4.14 8.70
N ALA A 294 -6.41 5.03 8.61
CA ALA A 294 -6.21 5.88 7.44
C ALA A 294 -6.07 5.06 6.15
N PHE A 295 -5.29 3.97 6.18
CA PHE A 295 -5.11 3.10 5.02
C PHE A 295 -6.41 2.39 4.62
N LEU A 296 -7.05 1.71 5.58
CA LEU A 296 -8.21 0.87 5.32
C LEU A 296 -9.47 1.67 4.97
N HIS A 297 -9.61 2.89 5.48
CA HIS A 297 -10.83 3.69 5.35
C HIS A 297 -10.71 4.86 4.37
N VAL A 298 -9.50 5.28 3.99
CA VAL A 298 -9.29 6.39 3.05
C VAL A 298 -8.45 5.95 1.86
N LEU A 299 -7.17 5.64 2.08
CA LEU A 299 -6.20 5.45 1.00
C LEU A 299 -6.54 4.24 0.12
N LEU A 300 -6.71 3.04 0.69
CA LEU A 300 -6.92 1.83 -0.09
C LEU A 300 -8.22 1.87 -0.92
N PRO A 301 -9.39 2.28 -0.37
CA PRO A 301 -10.61 2.44 -1.18
C PRO A 301 -10.38 3.31 -2.42
N VAL A 302 -9.76 4.48 -2.24
CA VAL A 302 -9.44 5.42 -3.32
C VAL A 302 -8.42 4.82 -4.30
N ALA A 303 -7.36 4.19 -3.79
CA ALA A 303 -6.31 3.60 -4.62
C ALA A 303 -6.81 2.42 -5.48
N PHE A 304 -7.71 1.59 -4.95
CA PHE A 304 -8.35 0.52 -5.73
C PHE A 304 -9.28 1.06 -6.81
N GLU A 305 -9.98 2.16 -6.56
CA GLU A 305 -10.80 2.85 -7.58
C GLU A 305 -9.93 3.54 -8.64
N PHE A 306 -8.78 4.09 -8.25
CA PHE A 306 -7.82 4.73 -9.15
C PHE A 306 -7.04 3.74 -10.03
N ASP A 307 -6.83 2.50 -9.59
CA ASP A 307 -6.08 1.43 -10.29
C ASP A 307 -4.71 1.93 -10.80
N PRO A 308 -3.78 2.32 -9.91
CA PRO A 308 -2.48 2.86 -10.32
C PRO A 308 -1.63 1.82 -11.05
N GLU A 309 -0.79 2.29 -11.96
CA GLU A 309 0.18 1.50 -12.71
C GLU A 309 1.57 1.51 -12.08
N LEU A 310 1.84 2.46 -11.18
CA LEU A 310 3.03 2.55 -10.36
C LEU A 310 2.65 3.18 -9.01
N VAL A 311 3.21 2.66 -7.92
CA VAL A 311 3.13 3.28 -6.60
C VAL A 311 4.51 3.82 -6.22
N LEU A 312 4.59 5.11 -5.91
CA LEU A 312 5.75 5.75 -5.31
C LEU A 312 5.44 6.04 -3.84
N ILE A 313 6.38 5.76 -2.94
CA ILE A 313 6.25 6.08 -1.52
C ILE A 313 7.28 7.16 -1.17
N SER A 314 6.80 8.33 -0.74
CA SER A 314 7.61 9.31 0.00
C SER A 314 7.74 8.79 1.43
N ALA A 315 8.84 8.08 1.67
CA ALA A 315 9.03 7.23 2.83
C ALA A 315 9.78 7.95 3.96
N GLY A 316 9.10 8.87 4.63
CA GLY A 316 9.58 9.50 5.87
C GLY A 316 9.30 8.65 7.10
N PHE A 317 10.25 8.57 8.03
CA PHE A 317 10.10 7.78 9.27
C PHE A 317 10.07 8.64 10.53
N ASP A 318 9.84 9.94 10.38
CA ASP A 318 9.53 10.86 11.48
C ASP A 318 8.09 10.70 11.98
N SER A 319 7.26 9.95 11.25
CA SER A 319 5.96 9.43 11.69
C SER A 319 6.08 8.25 12.66
N ALA A 320 7.30 7.76 12.94
CA ALA A 320 7.55 6.65 13.85
C ALA A 320 7.74 7.11 15.31
N ILE A 321 7.61 6.15 16.23
CA ILE A 321 7.85 6.37 17.66
C ILE A 321 9.26 6.88 17.94
N GLY A 322 9.37 7.88 18.80
CA GLY A 322 10.63 8.46 19.27
C GLY A 322 11.21 9.56 18.39
N ASP A 323 10.60 9.84 17.25
CA ASP A 323 11.02 10.97 16.43
C ASP A 323 10.75 12.32 17.12
N PRO A 324 11.74 13.24 17.16
CA PRO A 324 11.59 14.53 17.83
C PRO A 324 10.59 15.48 17.14
N GLU A 325 10.46 15.40 15.81
CA GLU A 325 9.58 16.27 15.03
C GLU A 325 8.16 15.74 15.04
N GLY A 326 7.98 14.46 14.68
CA GLY A 326 6.64 13.92 14.52
C GLY A 326 5.89 13.69 15.82
N GLN A 327 6.58 13.27 16.89
CA GLN A 327 5.98 12.97 18.20
C GLN A 327 4.80 11.98 18.10
N MET A 328 4.87 11.07 17.13
CA MET A 328 3.90 10.00 16.89
C MET A 328 4.30 8.75 17.69
N GLN A 329 3.45 7.72 17.65
CA GLN A 329 3.63 6.46 18.40
C GLN A 329 3.47 5.22 17.52
N ALA A 330 3.48 5.36 16.18
CA ALA A 330 3.50 4.22 15.29
C ALA A 330 4.84 3.48 15.42
N THR A 331 4.79 2.17 15.54
CA THR A 331 5.97 1.34 15.75
C THR A 331 6.57 0.91 14.41
N PRO A 332 7.88 0.58 14.33
CA PRO A 332 8.54 0.23 13.08
C PRO A 332 7.83 -0.89 12.28
N GLU A 333 7.26 -1.88 12.94
CA GLU A 333 6.54 -2.98 12.27
C GLU A 333 5.26 -2.51 11.55
N CYS A 334 4.66 -1.37 11.96
CA CYS A 334 3.54 -0.77 11.24
C CYS A 334 3.90 -0.51 9.77
N PHE A 335 5.10 0.00 9.49
CA PHE A 335 5.54 0.29 8.12
C PHE A 335 5.68 -0.98 7.26
N ALA A 336 5.90 -2.16 7.84
CA ALA A 336 5.83 -3.43 7.11
C ALA A 336 4.39 -3.72 6.62
N HIS A 337 3.39 -3.53 7.49
CA HIS A 337 1.98 -3.69 7.13
C HIS A 337 1.55 -2.70 6.06
N LEU A 338 1.88 -1.41 6.23
CA LEU A 338 1.58 -0.36 5.25
C LEU A 338 2.18 -0.69 3.88
N THR A 339 3.45 -1.15 3.86
CA THR A 339 4.13 -1.58 2.63
C THR A 339 3.42 -2.76 1.97
N GLN A 340 3.07 -3.80 2.73
CA GLN A 340 2.35 -4.97 2.20
C GLN A 340 0.97 -4.62 1.63
N LEU A 341 0.24 -3.71 2.28
CA LEU A 341 -1.03 -3.21 1.79
C LEU A 341 -0.91 -2.45 0.46
N LEU A 342 0.23 -1.83 0.17
CA LEU A 342 0.48 -1.16 -1.10
C LEU A 342 0.96 -2.12 -2.20
N GLN A 343 1.60 -3.24 -1.85
CA GLN A 343 2.08 -4.23 -2.82
C GLN A 343 0.97 -4.96 -3.59
N VAL A 344 -0.26 -4.93 -3.11
CA VAL A 344 -1.41 -5.50 -3.85
C VAL A 344 -1.84 -4.62 -5.03
N LEU A 345 -1.43 -3.34 -5.04
CA LEU A 345 -1.70 -2.37 -6.10
C LEU A 345 -0.63 -2.45 -7.19
N ALA A 346 -0.94 -1.94 -8.38
CA ALA A 346 0.02 -1.84 -9.50
C ALA A 346 0.76 -3.16 -9.82
N GLY A 347 0.18 -4.33 -9.51
CA GLY A 347 0.86 -5.62 -9.62
C GLY A 347 2.16 -5.70 -8.82
N GLY A 348 2.24 -5.00 -7.69
CA GLY A 348 3.40 -4.94 -6.80
C GLY A 348 4.54 -4.02 -7.21
N ARG A 349 4.34 -3.20 -8.26
CA ARG A 349 5.29 -2.16 -8.68
C ARG A 349 5.30 -0.99 -7.70
N VAL A 350 6.07 -1.16 -6.63
CA VAL A 350 6.23 -0.20 -5.53
C VAL A 350 7.68 0.29 -5.47
N CYS A 351 7.86 1.61 -5.48
CA CYS A 351 9.17 2.25 -5.31
C CYS A 351 9.14 3.17 -4.09
N ALA A 352 9.85 2.82 -3.02
CA ALA A 352 10.02 3.69 -1.86
C ALA A 352 11.25 4.60 -2.02
N VAL A 353 11.15 5.85 -1.59
CA VAL A 353 12.24 6.82 -1.60
C VAL A 353 12.30 7.47 -0.22
N LEU A 354 13.46 7.44 0.43
CA LEU A 354 13.64 7.95 1.80
C LEU A 354 13.42 9.48 1.84
N GLU A 355 12.58 9.93 2.78
CA GLU A 355 12.32 11.36 3.07
C GLU A 355 12.89 11.73 4.47
N GLY A 356 12.03 12.08 5.44
CA GLY A 356 12.36 12.42 6.82
C GLY A 356 12.62 11.24 7.75
N GLY A 357 12.69 11.52 9.06
CA GLY A 357 13.06 10.57 10.13
C GLY A 357 14.41 10.87 10.76
N TYR A 358 14.38 11.35 12.00
CA TYR A 358 15.49 12.00 12.67
C TYR A 358 15.91 11.27 13.95
N HIS A 359 15.07 10.39 14.48
CA HIS A 359 15.47 9.41 15.50
C HIS A 359 16.12 8.16 14.86
N LEU A 360 17.46 8.11 14.84
CA LEU A 360 18.26 7.13 14.07
C LEU A 360 17.88 5.66 14.30
N GLU A 361 17.59 5.27 15.54
CA GLU A 361 17.19 3.89 15.85
C GLU A 361 15.80 3.58 15.27
N SER A 362 14.85 4.50 15.37
CA SER A 362 13.49 4.29 14.85
C SER A 362 13.48 4.31 13.32
N LEU A 363 14.24 5.22 12.72
CA LEU A 363 14.50 5.31 11.28
C LEU A 363 15.05 3.98 10.75
N SER A 364 16.18 3.52 11.28
CA SER A 364 16.88 2.33 10.77
C SER A 364 16.04 1.05 10.94
N GLN A 365 15.29 0.92 12.03
CA GLN A 365 14.35 -0.19 12.23
C GLN A 365 13.18 -0.14 11.25
N SER A 366 12.60 1.03 11.03
CA SER A 366 11.48 1.19 10.10
C SER A 366 11.90 0.91 8.66
N VAL A 367 13.10 1.35 8.26
CA VAL A 367 13.72 0.97 6.97
C VAL A 367 13.85 -0.55 6.84
N CYS A 368 14.33 -1.24 7.87
CA CYS A 368 14.40 -2.70 7.86
C CYS A 368 13.03 -3.37 7.70
N MET A 369 11.99 -2.84 8.35
CA MET A 369 10.63 -3.37 8.25
C MET A 369 10.04 -3.18 6.85
N VAL A 370 10.28 -2.04 6.21
CA VAL A 370 9.90 -1.81 4.81
C VAL A 370 10.66 -2.75 3.88
N VAL A 371 11.98 -2.91 4.02
CA VAL A 371 12.76 -3.82 3.17
C VAL A 371 12.33 -5.28 3.34
N LYS A 372 12.07 -5.73 4.57
CA LYS A 372 11.50 -7.06 4.85
C LYS A 372 10.17 -7.26 4.11
N ALA A 373 9.26 -6.29 4.19
CA ALA A 373 8.00 -6.33 3.45
C ALA A 373 8.22 -6.36 1.93
N LEU A 374 9.13 -5.55 1.38
CA LEU A 374 9.49 -5.55 -0.05
C LEU A 374 10.03 -6.90 -0.53
N LEU A 375 10.83 -7.57 0.30
CA LEU A 375 11.33 -8.94 0.07
C LEU A 375 10.23 -10.01 0.24
N GLY A 376 9.03 -9.63 0.71
CA GLY A 376 7.88 -10.49 0.93
C GLY A 376 7.95 -11.29 2.23
N ASP A 377 8.78 -10.88 3.19
CA ASP A 377 8.77 -11.49 4.53
C ASP A 377 7.44 -11.19 5.22
N PRO A 378 6.90 -12.12 6.03
CA PRO A 378 5.67 -11.89 6.78
C PRO A 378 5.85 -10.71 7.73
N ALA A 379 4.83 -9.84 7.80
CA ALA A 379 4.88 -8.71 8.72
C ALA A 379 4.70 -9.22 10.16
N PRO A 380 5.48 -8.73 11.12
CA PRO A 380 5.26 -9.06 12.53
C PRO A 380 3.88 -8.61 13.00
N PRO A 381 3.28 -9.25 14.03
CA PRO A 381 2.02 -8.78 14.60
C PRO A 381 2.12 -7.33 15.10
N LEU A 382 1.06 -6.54 14.89
CA LEU A 382 0.96 -5.23 15.50
C LEU A 382 0.59 -5.37 16.97
N LEU A 383 1.48 -4.93 17.86
CA LEU A 383 1.26 -4.97 19.29
C LEU A 383 0.50 -3.73 19.77
N GLY A 384 -0.24 -3.89 20.86
CA GLY A 384 -1.01 -2.82 21.50
C GLY A 384 -2.46 -2.69 21.03
N PRO A 385 -3.23 -1.72 21.58
CA PRO A 385 -4.64 -1.55 21.25
C PRO A 385 -4.85 -1.11 19.80
N MET A 386 -5.57 -1.92 19.02
CA MET A 386 -5.95 -1.61 17.64
C MET A 386 -7.27 -0.82 17.56
N VAL A 387 -7.37 0.24 18.36
CA VAL A 387 -8.52 1.16 18.38
C VAL A 387 -8.02 2.56 18.02
N PRO A 388 -8.49 3.16 16.90
CA PRO A 388 -8.07 4.50 16.53
C PRO A 388 -8.50 5.54 17.58
N ARG A 389 -7.67 6.56 17.75
CA ARG A 389 -7.95 7.73 18.57
C ARG A 389 -9.12 8.52 17.99
N HIS A 390 -9.84 9.22 18.86
CA HIS A 390 -10.97 10.04 18.44
C HIS A 390 -10.57 11.11 17.41
N SER A 391 -9.45 11.81 17.63
CA SER A 391 -8.96 12.83 16.69
C SER A 391 -8.59 12.25 15.32
N ALA A 392 -8.10 11.00 15.26
CA ALA A 392 -7.84 10.33 13.99
C ALA A 392 -9.15 10.05 13.24
N LEU A 393 -10.20 9.60 13.95
CA LEU A 393 -11.52 9.38 13.38
C LEU A 393 -12.17 10.68 12.86
N GLU A 394 -12.04 11.80 13.58
CA GLU A 394 -12.50 13.12 13.12
C GLU A 394 -11.78 13.55 11.83
N SER A 395 -10.47 13.31 11.76
CA SER A 395 -9.66 13.63 10.58
C SER A 395 -10.10 12.78 9.38
N ILE A 396 -10.28 11.46 9.57
CA ILE A 396 -10.81 10.55 8.54
C ILE A 396 -12.20 10.98 8.05
N GLN A 397 -13.08 11.38 8.97
CA GLN A 397 -14.42 11.87 8.61
C GLN A 397 -14.37 13.17 7.80
N SER A 398 -13.44 14.07 8.11
CA SER A 398 -13.22 15.31 7.36
C SER A 398 -12.76 15.00 5.94
N VAL A 399 -11.82 14.06 5.77
CA VAL A 399 -11.38 13.60 4.44
C VAL A 399 -12.53 12.96 3.67
N TRP A 400 -13.35 12.12 4.31
CA TRP A 400 -14.54 11.57 3.65
C TRP A 400 -15.49 12.66 3.17
N ALA A 401 -15.77 13.66 3.98
CA ALA A 401 -16.64 14.76 3.60
C ALA A 401 -16.11 15.53 2.38
N ALA A 402 -14.79 15.77 2.33
CA ALA A 402 -14.13 16.45 1.22
C ALA A 402 -14.03 15.60 -0.05
N GLN A 403 -13.78 14.29 0.08
CA GLN A 403 -13.46 13.39 -1.05
C GLN A 403 -14.66 12.60 -1.59
N ALA A 404 -15.75 12.43 -0.83
CA ALA A 404 -16.93 11.69 -1.28
C ALA A 404 -17.56 12.18 -2.60
N PRO A 405 -17.51 13.48 -2.97
CA PRO A 405 -17.97 13.92 -4.30
C PRO A 405 -17.11 13.41 -5.47
N HIS A 406 -15.89 12.95 -5.19
CA HIS A 406 -14.88 12.58 -6.19
C HIS A 406 -14.70 11.06 -6.33
N TRP A 407 -14.97 10.31 -5.26
CA TRP A 407 -14.69 8.87 -5.18
C TRP A 407 -15.90 8.06 -4.76
N THR A 408 -16.34 7.15 -5.63
CA THR A 408 -17.51 6.29 -5.36
C THR A 408 -17.27 5.33 -4.20
N SER A 409 -16.02 4.91 -4.02
CA SER A 409 -15.56 4.07 -2.91
C SER A 409 -15.72 4.72 -1.52
N LEU A 410 -15.79 6.04 -1.45
CA LEU A 410 -16.00 6.81 -0.21
C LEU A 410 -17.45 7.28 -0.04
N TRP A 411 -18.28 7.11 -1.06
CA TRP A 411 -19.66 7.59 -1.04
C TRP A 411 -20.56 6.71 -0.13
N ARG A 412 -21.27 7.34 0.80
CA ARG A 412 -22.30 6.69 1.63
C ARG A 412 -23.70 7.15 1.22
N GLN A 413 -24.61 6.21 0.97
CA GLN A 413 -26.05 6.53 0.87
C GLN A 413 -26.57 7.02 2.22
N GLY A 414 -27.21 8.20 2.23
CA GLY A 414 -28.06 8.64 3.34
C GLY A 414 -27.37 9.35 4.52
N SER A 415 -26.11 9.75 4.41
CA SER A 415 -25.45 10.63 5.39
C SER A 415 -25.32 12.04 4.82
N THR A 416 -26.05 13.01 5.35
CA THR A 416 -25.71 14.42 5.16
C THR A 416 -24.41 14.71 5.91
N PRO A 417 -23.36 15.26 5.28
CA PRO A 417 -22.17 15.67 6.01
C PRO A 417 -22.58 16.82 6.94
N THR A 418 -22.51 16.59 8.24
CA THR A 418 -22.72 17.62 9.26
C THR A 418 -21.38 17.83 9.93
N LEU A 419 -20.54 18.70 9.36
CA LEU A 419 -19.35 19.31 9.95
C LEU A 419 -18.78 20.34 8.96
N SER A 420 -18.14 21.39 9.49
CA SER A 420 -17.29 22.28 8.69
C SER A 420 -16.24 21.44 7.96
N LEU A 421 -16.09 21.64 6.64
CA LEU A 421 -15.07 20.93 5.83
C LEU A 421 -13.63 21.32 6.23
N SER A 422 -13.48 22.53 6.79
CA SER A 422 -12.23 23.06 7.31
C SER A 422 -12.06 22.62 8.77
N THR A 423 -10.88 22.09 9.12
CA THR A 423 -10.51 21.84 10.51
C THR A 423 -9.89 23.07 11.18
N CYS A 424 -9.57 24.12 10.42
CA CYS A 424 -9.18 25.42 10.97
C CYS A 424 -10.37 26.24 11.54
N SER A 425 -10.21 26.79 12.74
CA SER A 425 -11.09 27.81 13.32
C SER A 425 -10.64 29.23 12.93
N PRO A 426 -11.57 30.19 12.68
CA PRO A 426 -11.23 31.56 12.25
C PRO A 426 -10.69 32.50 13.35
N GLU A 427 -10.27 32.01 14.52
CA GLU A 427 -9.84 32.88 15.63
C GLU A 427 -8.32 33.13 15.68
N ARG A 428 -7.98 34.42 15.54
CA ARG A 428 -6.71 35.15 15.75
C ARG A 428 -5.44 34.38 16.15
N ARG A 429 -4.38 34.63 15.37
CA ARG A 429 -2.95 34.48 15.73
C ARG A 429 -2.68 34.94 17.18
N PRO A 430 -2.21 34.06 18.06
CA PRO A 430 -1.48 34.44 19.26
C PRO A 430 0.01 34.67 18.92
N SER A 431 0.64 35.58 19.65
CA SER A 431 2.07 35.93 19.53
C SER A 431 2.98 34.73 19.80
N ALA A 432 4.15 34.75 19.14
CA ALA A 432 5.21 33.74 19.25
C ALA A 432 5.47 33.30 20.70
N VAL A 433 5.38 31.99 20.93
CA VAL A 433 5.87 31.34 22.16
C VAL A 433 7.35 31.05 21.96
N SER A 434 8.20 31.56 22.86
CA SER A 434 9.64 31.33 22.85
C SER A 434 9.99 29.84 22.96
N PRO A 435 10.98 29.32 22.20
CA PRO A 435 11.48 27.97 22.40
C PRO A 435 12.40 27.97 23.62
N GLY A 436 11.95 27.33 24.70
CA GLY A 436 12.70 27.32 25.95
C GLY A 436 12.11 26.38 26.99
N GLY A 437 12.09 25.09 26.67
CA GLY A 437 11.84 24.00 27.64
C GLY A 437 13.06 23.08 27.72
N PRO A 438 13.45 22.58 28.90
CA PRO A 438 14.66 21.77 29.08
C PRO A 438 14.58 20.46 28.28
N LYS A 439 15.62 20.15 27.50
CA LYS A 439 15.80 18.88 26.75
C LYS A 439 15.54 17.67 27.67
N CYS A 440 14.54 16.86 27.32
CA CYS A 440 14.06 15.76 28.17
C CYS A 440 14.84 14.46 27.90
N LYS A 441 16.06 14.35 28.44
CA LYS A 441 16.86 13.11 28.41
C LYS A 441 16.09 11.88 28.96
N ALA A 442 15.12 12.10 29.83
CA ALA A 442 14.27 11.04 30.39
C ALA A 442 13.28 10.46 29.36
N ALA A 443 12.73 11.28 28.46
CA ALA A 443 11.79 10.83 27.43
C ALA A 443 12.50 10.02 26.32
N GLU A 444 13.72 10.41 25.94
CA GLU A 444 14.57 9.66 25.01
C GLU A 444 14.96 8.30 25.62
N ALA A 445 15.37 8.25 26.89
CA ALA A 445 15.71 7.00 27.58
C ALA A 445 14.51 6.05 27.69
N GLN A 446 13.32 6.57 27.99
CA GLN A 446 12.09 5.78 28.04
C GLN A 446 11.70 5.26 26.66
N THR A 447 11.84 6.07 25.60
CA THR A 447 11.53 5.65 24.24
C THR A 447 12.52 4.62 23.71
N SER A 448 13.81 4.78 24.01
CA SER A 448 14.84 3.79 23.70
C SER A 448 14.57 2.46 24.41
N ALA A 449 14.08 2.48 25.66
CA ALA A 449 13.71 1.26 26.37
C ALA A 449 12.46 0.59 25.77
N VAL A 450 11.45 1.37 25.35
CA VAL A 450 10.27 0.86 24.65
C VAL A 450 10.65 0.24 23.30
N LEU A 451 11.46 0.94 22.50
CA LEU A 451 11.97 0.43 21.22
C LEU A 451 12.80 -0.84 21.44
N SER A 452 13.71 -0.87 22.42
CA SER A 452 14.48 -2.09 22.74
C SER A 452 13.58 -3.25 23.13
N SER A 453 12.60 -3.02 24.02
CA SER A 453 11.65 -4.06 24.43
C SER A 453 10.80 -4.56 23.25
N LEU A 454 10.40 -3.68 22.36
CA LEU A 454 9.65 -4.03 21.16
C LEU A 454 10.51 -4.83 20.19
N LEU A 455 11.77 -4.45 20.01
CA LEU A 455 12.72 -5.19 19.19
C LEU A 455 12.99 -6.58 19.77
N ASP A 456 13.16 -6.72 21.08
CA ASP A 456 13.30 -8.02 21.74
C ASP A 456 12.09 -8.92 21.46
N GLN A 457 10.88 -8.36 21.47
CA GLN A 457 9.65 -9.06 21.10
C GLN A 457 9.62 -9.43 19.61
N LEU A 458 10.09 -8.54 18.72
CA LEU A 458 10.19 -8.80 17.28
C LEU A 458 11.20 -9.90 16.93
N HIS A 459 12.29 -10.03 17.69
CA HIS A 459 13.27 -11.12 17.51
C HIS A 459 12.70 -12.50 17.83
N LEU A 460 11.60 -12.58 18.59
CA LEU A 460 10.88 -13.84 18.83
C LEU A 460 10.14 -14.33 17.57
N TYR A 461 9.81 -13.44 16.64
CA TYR A 461 9.14 -13.79 15.38
C TYR A 461 10.18 -14.12 14.31
N THR A 462 10.65 -15.37 14.32
CA THR A 462 11.53 -15.88 13.27
C THR A 462 10.74 -16.13 11.99
N THR A 463 11.31 -15.76 10.84
CA THR A 463 10.70 -16.08 9.55
C THR A 463 10.84 -17.58 9.30
N PRO A 464 9.73 -18.32 9.07
CA PRO A 464 9.80 -19.75 8.79
C PRO A 464 10.66 -20.05 7.55
N PRO A 465 11.37 -21.19 7.53
CA PRO A 465 12.23 -21.57 6.40
C PRO A 465 11.44 -21.82 5.10
N VAL A 466 10.16 -22.20 5.22
CA VAL A 466 9.26 -22.43 4.09
C VAL A 466 8.10 -21.45 4.13
N ARG A 467 7.89 -20.68 3.05
CA ARG A 467 6.81 -19.68 2.98
C ARG A 467 5.43 -20.29 2.78
N THR A 468 5.27 -21.07 1.72
CA THR A 468 3.96 -21.63 1.37
C THR A 468 4.08 -23.10 1.02
N VAL A 469 3.18 -23.89 1.60
CA VAL A 469 3.10 -25.31 1.34
C VAL A 469 1.73 -25.67 0.75
N ILE A 470 1.72 -26.55 -0.24
CA ILE A 470 0.50 -27.06 -0.88
C ILE A 470 0.31 -28.53 -0.51
N ALA A 471 -0.83 -28.85 0.10
CA ALA A 471 -1.22 -30.18 0.56
C ALA A 471 -2.41 -30.71 -0.26
N LEU A 472 -2.14 -31.47 -1.32
CA LEU A 472 -3.15 -32.00 -2.25
C LEU A 472 -3.36 -33.50 -2.08
N THR A 473 -4.60 -33.96 -2.19
CA THR A 473 -4.92 -35.40 -2.18
C THR A 473 -4.70 -36.09 -3.52
N THR A 474 -4.68 -35.34 -4.61
CA THR A 474 -4.35 -35.84 -5.95
C THR A 474 -2.88 -35.54 -6.29
N PRO A 475 -2.20 -36.41 -7.06
CA PRO A 475 -0.81 -36.18 -7.44
C PRO A 475 -0.67 -34.85 -8.20
N ALA A 476 0.18 -33.96 -7.71
CA ALA A 476 0.40 -32.61 -8.25
C ALA A 476 1.19 -32.59 -9.58
N ALA A 477 1.28 -33.71 -10.30
CA ALA A 477 2.06 -33.87 -11.53
C ALA A 477 1.66 -32.90 -12.67
N ALA A 478 0.60 -32.10 -12.49
CA ALA A 478 0.13 -31.11 -13.45
C ALA A 478 0.24 -29.63 -13.00
N LEU A 479 0.68 -29.34 -11.77
CA LEU A 479 0.73 -27.96 -11.26
C LEU A 479 2.15 -27.38 -11.34
N VAL A 480 2.33 -26.36 -12.17
CA VAL A 480 3.55 -25.54 -12.18
C VAL A 480 3.48 -24.60 -10.98
N LEU A 481 4.24 -24.91 -9.94
CA LEU A 481 4.29 -24.10 -8.72
C LEU A 481 5.40 -23.04 -8.81
N PRO A 482 5.21 -21.85 -8.20
CA PRO A 482 6.29 -20.91 -8.00
C PRO A 482 7.45 -21.53 -7.20
N PRO A 483 8.71 -21.08 -7.39
CA PRO A 483 9.88 -21.66 -6.71
C PRO A 483 9.78 -21.66 -5.17
N ASP A 484 9.06 -20.69 -4.62
CA ASP A 484 8.93 -20.49 -3.17
C ASP A 484 7.76 -21.29 -2.56
N VAL A 485 7.07 -22.11 -3.36
CA VAL A 485 5.93 -22.93 -2.95
C VAL A 485 6.29 -24.41 -3.00
N LEU A 486 6.28 -25.07 -1.84
CA LEU A 486 6.60 -26.49 -1.74
C LEU A 486 5.36 -27.36 -1.80
N HIS A 487 5.45 -28.49 -2.51
CA HIS A 487 4.41 -29.51 -2.49
C HIS A 487 4.64 -30.48 -1.31
N GLN A 488 3.62 -30.65 -0.46
CA GLN A 488 3.68 -31.54 0.70
C GLN A 488 3.19 -32.94 0.37
N GLU A 489 4.11 -33.90 0.47
CA GLU A 489 3.77 -35.32 0.37
C GLU A 489 3.49 -35.98 1.73
N GLY A 490 3.95 -35.36 2.82
CA GLY A 490 3.74 -35.86 4.19
C GLY A 490 2.28 -35.85 4.64
N SER A 491 1.99 -36.69 5.64
CA SER A 491 0.70 -36.80 6.31
C SER A 491 0.92 -36.94 7.82
N ALA A 492 -0.04 -36.49 8.62
CA ALA A 492 -0.02 -36.69 10.06
C ALA A 492 -0.09 -38.19 10.39
N PRO A 493 0.42 -38.60 11.56
CA PRO A 493 0.30 -39.97 12.04
C PRO A 493 -1.13 -40.49 11.91
N ARG A 494 -1.26 -41.76 11.49
CA ARG A 494 -2.57 -42.37 11.27
C ARG A 494 -3.44 -42.35 12.52
N GLU A 495 -2.84 -42.54 13.70
CA GLU A 495 -3.53 -42.51 14.99
C GLU A 495 -4.09 -41.12 15.32
N GLU A 496 -3.30 -40.06 15.12
CA GLU A 496 -3.74 -38.68 15.27
C GLU A 496 -4.88 -38.37 14.29
N THR A 497 -4.72 -38.75 13.02
CA THR A 497 -5.74 -38.55 11.99
C THR A 497 -7.04 -39.29 12.34
N GLN A 498 -6.95 -40.51 12.86
CA GLN A 498 -8.10 -41.29 13.33
C GLN A 498 -8.78 -40.66 14.54
N ALA A 499 -8.03 -40.10 15.49
CA ALA A 499 -8.60 -39.45 16.67
C ALA A 499 -9.48 -38.26 16.26
N TRP A 500 -8.99 -37.42 15.34
CA TRP A 500 -9.73 -36.28 14.84
C TRP A 500 -10.87 -36.64 13.88
N ALA A 501 -10.67 -37.63 13.00
CA ALA A 501 -11.69 -38.07 12.05
C ALA A 501 -12.96 -38.61 12.74
N ARG A 502 -12.86 -39.15 13.96
CA ARG A 502 -14.01 -39.67 14.74
C ARG A 502 -15.06 -38.61 15.08
N LEU A 503 -14.71 -37.32 15.02
CA LEU A 503 -15.66 -36.24 15.29
C LEU A 503 -16.76 -36.16 14.22
N HIS A 504 -16.47 -36.59 12.99
CA HIS A 504 -17.43 -36.54 11.88
C HIS A 504 -17.30 -37.77 10.98
N GLU A 505 -18.40 -38.49 10.77
CA GLU A 505 -18.46 -39.66 9.89
C GLU A 505 -17.92 -39.36 8.48
N ALA A 506 -18.19 -38.16 7.95
CA ALA A 506 -17.69 -37.71 6.64
C ALA A 506 -16.15 -37.73 6.51
N LEU A 507 -15.42 -37.59 7.62
CA LEU A 507 -13.95 -37.62 7.63
C LEU A 507 -13.37 -39.03 7.71
N THR A 508 -14.20 -40.05 7.95
CA THR A 508 -13.77 -41.46 8.01
C THR A 508 -13.67 -42.13 6.65
N GLN A 509 -14.21 -41.51 5.60
CA GLN A 509 -14.11 -42.00 4.23
C GLN A 509 -12.66 -41.87 3.70
N ASP A 510 -12.16 -42.86 2.95
CA ASP A 510 -10.74 -42.95 2.56
C ASP A 510 -10.14 -41.66 1.97
N THR A 511 -10.87 -40.98 1.08
CA THR A 511 -10.40 -39.74 0.44
C THR A 511 -10.39 -38.55 1.39
N ALA A 512 -11.43 -38.41 2.24
CA ALA A 512 -11.53 -37.37 3.25
C ALA A 512 -10.53 -37.59 4.40
N PHE A 513 -10.31 -38.85 4.79
CA PHE A 513 -9.34 -39.26 5.79
C PHE A 513 -7.91 -38.92 5.34
N THR A 514 -7.59 -39.23 4.09
CA THR A 514 -6.29 -38.89 3.50
C THR A 514 -6.11 -37.37 3.41
N ALA A 515 -7.15 -36.63 3.00
CA ALA A 515 -7.13 -35.17 2.99
C ALA A 515 -6.86 -34.60 4.39
N LEU A 516 -7.56 -35.13 5.40
CA LEU A 516 -7.43 -34.70 6.77
C LEU A 516 -5.99 -34.91 7.26
N GLY A 517 -5.40 -36.09 7.05
CA GLY A 517 -4.02 -36.34 7.44
C GLY A 517 -3.02 -35.33 6.87
N LYS A 518 -3.19 -34.93 5.61
CA LYS A 518 -2.37 -33.89 4.97
C LYS A 518 -2.63 -32.50 5.55
N VAL A 519 -3.89 -32.15 5.83
CA VAL A 519 -4.29 -30.87 6.46
C VAL A 519 -3.69 -30.75 7.86
N LEU A 520 -3.80 -31.80 8.69
CA LEU A 520 -3.23 -31.81 10.05
C LEU A 520 -1.71 -31.67 10.03
N HIS A 521 -1.03 -32.33 9.08
CA HIS A 521 0.42 -32.20 8.92
C HIS A 521 0.84 -30.78 8.56
N LEU A 522 0.14 -30.16 7.61
CA LEU A 522 0.36 -28.77 7.24
C LEU A 522 0.12 -27.83 8.42
N LEU A 523 -1.00 -28.04 9.15
CA LEU A 523 -1.33 -27.25 10.33
C LEU A 523 -0.24 -27.36 11.40
N ASN A 524 0.24 -28.56 11.70
CA ASN A 524 1.33 -28.77 12.65
C ASN A 524 2.60 -28.03 12.20
N GLY A 525 2.97 -28.11 10.91
CA GLY A 525 4.11 -27.36 10.37
C GLY A 525 3.97 -25.84 10.49
N ILE A 526 2.75 -25.31 10.38
CA ILE A 526 2.48 -23.88 10.60
C ILE A 526 2.63 -23.53 12.08
N LEU A 527 1.99 -24.30 12.97
CA LEU A 527 2.02 -24.06 14.41
C LEU A 527 3.43 -24.27 15.03
N ASP A 528 4.27 -25.11 14.42
CA ASP A 528 5.66 -25.34 14.81
C ASP A 528 6.65 -24.32 14.19
N GLY A 529 6.15 -23.30 13.48
CA GLY A 529 6.96 -22.26 12.84
C GLY A 529 7.84 -22.74 11.69
N GLN A 530 7.58 -23.94 11.14
CA GLN A 530 8.32 -24.50 10.00
C GLN A 530 7.81 -23.96 8.66
N VAL A 531 6.53 -23.60 8.62
CA VAL A 531 5.82 -23.13 7.43
C VAL A 531 5.08 -21.84 7.74
N SER A 532 5.19 -20.80 6.92
CA SER A 532 4.44 -19.55 7.18
C SER A 532 2.94 -19.68 6.84
N SER A 533 2.61 -20.40 5.77
CA SER A 533 1.23 -20.52 5.27
C SER A 533 1.04 -21.80 4.43
N GLY A 534 -0.20 -22.19 4.18
CA GLY A 534 -0.43 -23.26 3.21
C GLY A 534 -1.82 -23.35 2.66
N ILE A 535 -1.94 -24.14 1.59
CA ILE A 535 -3.17 -24.39 0.85
C ILE A 535 -3.43 -25.89 0.90
N ALA A 536 -4.63 -26.28 1.29
CA ALA A 536 -5.03 -27.68 1.31
C ALA A 536 -6.38 -27.90 0.62
N THR A 537 -6.55 -29.07 0.02
CA THR A 537 -7.82 -29.50 -0.58
C THR A 537 -8.46 -30.60 0.24
N THR A 538 -9.75 -30.46 0.54
CA THR A 538 -10.53 -31.46 1.26
C THR A 538 -11.90 -31.65 0.58
N PRO A 539 -12.39 -32.90 0.44
CA PRO A 539 -13.74 -33.17 -0.03
C PRO A 539 -14.82 -32.88 1.03
N ALA A 540 -14.43 -32.66 2.30
CA ALA A 540 -15.32 -32.48 3.45
C ALA A 540 -14.99 -31.18 4.20
N ALA A 541 -15.13 -30.03 3.52
CA ALA A 541 -14.62 -28.75 3.99
C ALA A 541 -15.10 -28.31 5.39
N ALA A 542 -16.41 -28.37 5.67
CA ALA A 542 -16.94 -27.94 6.97
C ALA A 542 -16.43 -28.82 8.15
N PRO A 543 -16.54 -30.16 8.08
CA PRO A 543 -15.91 -31.05 9.09
C PRO A 543 -14.39 -30.86 9.23
N THR A 544 -13.66 -30.72 8.13
CA THR A 544 -12.21 -30.51 8.17
C THR A 544 -11.85 -29.19 8.86
N LEU A 545 -12.59 -28.12 8.56
CA LEU A 545 -12.38 -26.81 9.17
C LEU A 545 -12.66 -26.85 10.67
N GLU A 546 -13.71 -27.54 11.13
CA GLU A 546 -13.97 -27.70 12.56
C GLU A 546 -12.79 -28.38 13.27
N VAL A 547 -12.23 -29.44 12.68
CA VAL A 547 -11.03 -30.11 13.22
C VAL A 547 -9.83 -29.15 13.28
N VAL A 548 -9.57 -28.40 12.19
CA VAL A 548 -8.45 -27.44 12.14
C VAL A 548 -8.56 -26.38 13.22
N LEU A 549 -9.76 -25.83 13.43
CA LEU A 549 -10.03 -24.84 14.48
C LEU A 549 -9.78 -25.43 15.87
N ARG A 550 -10.35 -26.61 16.15
CA ARG A 550 -10.19 -27.29 17.45
C ARG A 550 -8.73 -27.64 17.73
N GLN A 551 -8.01 -28.16 16.75
CA GLN A 551 -6.60 -28.50 16.91
C GLN A 551 -5.75 -27.25 17.14
N GLY A 552 -5.93 -26.20 16.33
CA GLY A 552 -5.21 -24.93 16.50
C GLY A 552 -5.39 -24.36 17.91
N LEU A 553 -6.63 -24.29 18.39
CA LEU A 553 -6.94 -23.83 19.75
C LEU A 553 -6.33 -24.74 20.82
N SER A 554 -6.33 -26.07 20.63
CA SER A 554 -5.74 -27.03 21.58
C SER A 554 -4.21 -26.94 21.66
N ARG A 555 -3.58 -26.46 20.59
CA ARG A 555 -2.13 -26.29 20.44
C ARG A 555 -1.64 -24.90 20.85
N GLY A 556 -2.52 -24.05 21.38
CA GLY A 556 -2.14 -22.76 21.99
C GLY A 556 -2.47 -21.53 21.15
N ALA A 557 -3.12 -21.66 19.99
CA ALA A 557 -3.58 -20.51 19.24
C ALA A 557 -4.54 -19.66 20.10
N GLN A 558 -4.15 -18.41 20.38
CA GLN A 558 -4.92 -17.54 21.29
C GLN A 558 -6.22 -17.04 20.65
N ARG A 559 -6.17 -16.72 19.35
CA ARG A 559 -7.27 -16.19 18.55
C ARG A 559 -7.21 -16.80 17.15
N VAL A 560 -8.39 -16.97 16.53
CA VAL A 560 -8.49 -17.50 15.17
C VAL A 560 -9.43 -16.64 14.35
N PHE A 561 -9.00 -16.25 13.15
CA PHE A 561 -9.83 -15.53 12.20
C PHE A 561 -10.23 -16.45 11.05
N CYS A 562 -11.53 -16.75 10.95
CA CYS A 562 -12.08 -17.66 9.96
C CYS A 562 -12.82 -16.86 8.88
N VAL A 563 -12.37 -16.98 7.63
CA VAL A 563 -12.98 -16.33 6.46
C VAL A 563 -13.59 -17.37 5.53
N ALA A 564 -14.89 -17.25 5.29
CA ALA A 564 -15.65 -18.13 4.43
C ALA A 564 -16.20 -17.39 3.21
N LEU A 565 -15.96 -17.95 2.02
CA LEU A 565 -16.60 -17.55 0.77
C LEU A 565 -17.81 -18.45 0.50
N GLY A 566 -19.00 -17.98 0.91
CA GLY A 566 -20.26 -18.73 0.87
C GLY A 566 -20.87 -18.89 2.25
N GLN A 567 -21.87 -19.76 2.34
CA GLN A 567 -22.47 -20.12 3.62
C GLN A 567 -21.65 -21.22 4.29
N LEU A 568 -21.19 -20.96 5.51
CA LEU A 568 -20.56 -21.94 6.37
C LEU A 568 -21.23 -21.90 7.73
N ASP A 569 -21.70 -23.07 8.19
CA ASP A 569 -22.30 -23.20 9.50
C ASP A 569 -21.22 -23.25 10.58
N ARG A 570 -21.43 -22.49 11.65
CA ARG A 570 -20.48 -22.36 12.76
C ARG A 570 -20.77 -23.45 13.79
N PRO A 571 -19.75 -24.15 14.32
CA PRO A 571 -19.92 -25.02 15.47
C PRO A 571 -20.50 -24.22 16.65
N PRO A 572 -21.63 -24.63 17.27
CA PRO A 572 -22.34 -23.81 18.26
C PRO A 572 -21.47 -23.41 19.47
N ASP A 573 -20.54 -24.27 19.86
CA ASP A 573 -19.60 -24.07 20.95
C ASP A 573 -18.44 -23.12 20.61
N LEU A 574 -18.11 -22.95 19.32
CA LEU A 574 -17.11 -22.00 18.82
C LEU A 574 -17.71 -20.68 18.34
N ALA A 575 -19.04 -20.56 18.32
CA ALA A 575 -19.72 -19.40 17.76
C ALA A 575 -19.57 -18.12 18.61
N ASN A 576 -19.28 -18.25 19.92
CA ASN A 576 -19.17 -17.16 20.89
C ASN A 576 -18.06 -17.44 21.94
N ASP A 577 -16.99 -18.15 21.57
CA ASP A 577 -15.91 -18.52 22.48
C ASP A 577 -14.99 -17.34 22.87
N GLY A 578 -15.24 -16.15 22.32
CA GLY A 578 -14.43 -14.93 22.52
C GLY A 578 -13.06 -14.98 21.86
N ARG A 579 -12.72 -16.05 21.14
CA ARG A 579 -11.41 -16.29 20.53
C ARG A 579 -11.48 -16.43 19.02
N THR A 580 -12.63 -16.85 18.49
CA THR A 580 -12.83 -17.11 17.07
C THR A 580 -13.69 -16.01 16.45
N LEU A 581 -13.11 -15.25 15.52
CA LEU A 581 -13.83 -14.27 14.70
C LEU A 581 -14.24 -14.90 13.37
N TRP A 582 -15.52 -14.80 13.02
CA TRP A 582 -16.08 -15.38 11.81
C TRP A 582 -16.48 -14.31 10.80
N LEU A 583 -16.01 -14.43 9.56
CA LEU A 583 -16.41 -13.59 8.44
C LEU A 583 -17.00 -14.44 7.31
N ASN A 584 -18.30 -14.27 7.04
CA ASN A 584 -19.01 -14.95 5.96
C ASN A 584 -19.28 -13.96 4.80
N ILE A 585 -18.66 -14.17 3.65
CA ILE A 585 -18.86 -13.35 2.45
C ILE A 585 -19.84 -14.11 1.53
N ARG A 586 -20.94 -13.46 1.09
CA ARG A 586 -22.09 -14.11 0.41
C ARG A 586 -22.88 -15.08 1.29
N GLY A 587 -22.67 -15.06 2.60
CA GLY A 587 -23.52 -15.76 3.56
C GLY A 587 -24.91 -15.14 3.65
N LYS A 588 -25.85 -15.86 4.27
CA LYS A 588 -27.13 -15.27 4.67
C LYS A 588 -26.88 -14.14 5.67
N GLU A 589 -27.73 -13.13 5.65
CA GLU A 589 -27.69 -12.06 6.64
C GLU A 589 -27.79 -12.66 8.04
N ALA A 590 -26.94 -12.21 8.95
CA ALA A 590 -26.92 -12.72 10.31
C ALA A 590 -28.23 -12.34 11.00
N ALA A 591 -28.92 -13.31 11.60
CA ALA A 591 -30.19 -13.05 12.29
C ALA A 591 -30.05 -12.13 13.53
N ALA A 592 -28.83 -11.96 14.04
CA ALA A 592 -28.50 -11.06 15.14
C ALA A 592 -27.09 -10.49 14.95
N LEU A 593 -26.89 -9.25 15.42
CA LEU A 593 -25.57 -8.62 15.50
C LEU A 593 -24.72 -9.38 16.54
N SER A 594 -23.49 -9.71 16.17
CA SER A 594 -22.51 -10.34 17.06
C SER A 594 -21.15 -9.69 16.85
N THR A 595 -20.43 -9.43 17.93
CA THR A 595 -19.07 -8.86 17.89
C THR A 595 -18.05 -9.80 17.25
N PHE A 596 -18.34 -11.11 17.24
CA PHE A 596 -17.44 -12.16 16.73
C PHE A 596 -17.96 -12.82 15.45
N HIS A 597 -18.99 -12.24 14.82
CA HIS A 597 -19.52 -12.73 13.56
C HIS A 597 -20.01 -11.61 12.66
N VAL A 598 -19.35 -11.51 11.51
CA VAL A 598 -19.65 -10.56 10.45
C VAL A 598 -20.16 -11.36 9.26
N SER A 599 -21.37 -11.06 8.78
CA SER A 599 -21.89 -11.58 7.53
C SER A 599 -22.04 -10.44 6.53
N VAL A 600 -21.48 -10.61 5.34
CA VAL A 600 -21.54 -9.64 4.24
C VAL A 600 -22.37 -10.25 3.12
N PRO A 601 -23.70 -10.08 3.14
CA PRO A 601 -24.56 -10.54 2.05
C PRO A 601 -24.26 -9.69 0.80
N LEU A 602 -23.82 -10.33 -0.28
CA LEU A 602 -23.67 -9.65 -1.58
C LEU A 602 -24.90 -9.98 -2.43
N SER A 603 -25.63 -8.97 -2.88
CA SER A 603 -26.79 -9.15 -3.76
C SER A 603 -26.37 -9.78 -5.09
N GLY A 604 -27.10 -10.79 -5.55
CA GLY A 604 -26.78 -11.54 -6.79
C GLY A 604 -26.83 -10.74 -8.10
N VAL A 605 -27.09 -9.42 -8.03
CA VAL A 605 -27.33 -8.52 -9.17
C VAL A 605 -26.31 -7.38 -9.23
N SER A 606 -25.45 -7.18 -8.23
CA SER A 606 -24.45 -6.12 -8.27
C SER A 606 -23.27 -6.54 -9.16
N GLY A 607 -22.96 -5.70 -10.16
CA GLY A 607 -21.87 -5.86 -11.12
C GLY A 607 -20.47 -5.73 -10.50
N GLY A 608 -20.25 -6.29 -9.31
CA GLY A 608 -18.93 -6.42 -8.71
C GLY A 608 -18.00 -7.28 -9.55
N VAL A 609 -16.69 -7.14 -9.32
CA VAL A 609 -15.61 -7.83 -10.05
C VAL A 609 -15.85 -9.35 -10.16
N LEU A 610 -16.46 -9.97 -9.16
CA LEU A 610 -16.84 -11.40 -9.15
C LEU A 610 -18.02 -11.76 -10.07
N GLY A 611 -18.92 -10.83 -10.39
CA GLY A 611 -20.02 -11.04 -11.34
C GLY A 611 -19.56 -11.01 -12.80
N ARG A 612 -18.53 -10.21 -13.11
CA ARG A 612 -17.95 -10.13 -14.46
C ARG A 612 -17.11 -11.36 -14.81
N ALA A 613 -16.38 -11.94 -13.86
CA ALA A 613 -15.62 -13.18 -14.08
C ALA A 613 -16.54 -14.39 -14.41
N ALA A 614 -17.71 -14.49 -13.77
CA ALA A 614 -18.66 -15.57 -14.03
C ALA A 614 -19.41 -15.43 -15.38
N ALA A 615 -19.52 -14.20 -15.93
CA ALA A 615 -20.16 -13.96 -17.22
C ALA A 615 -19.27 -14.34 -18.42
N ALA A 616 -17.94 -14.31 -18.26
CA ALA A 616 -16.98 -14.63 -19.32
C ALA A 616 -16.84 -16.14 -19.62
N HIS A 617 -17.52 -17.02 -18.89
CA HIS A 617 -17.43 -18.48 -19.06
C HIS A 617 -18.75 -19.19 -19.42
N ARG A 618 -19.82 -18.45 -19.73
CA ARG A 618 -21.01 -19.09 -20.31
C ARG A 618 -20.82 -19.30 -21.81
N ARG A 619 -20.31 -20.49 -22.19
CA ARG A 619 -20.54 -21.02 -23.55
C ARG A 619 -22.06 -21.25 -23.76
N PRO A 620 -22.59 -21.08 -24.98
CA PRO A 620 -23.99 -21.35 -25.25
C PRO A 620 -24.29 -22.84 -25.05
N GLN A 621 -25.38 -23.13 -24.36
CA GLN A 621 -25.84 -24.49 -24.08
C GLN A 621 -26.15 -25.25 -25.38
N GLY A 622 -25.51 -26.42 -25.51
CA GLY A 622 -25.90 -27.49 -26.42
C GLY A 622 -25.34 -28.81 -25.87
N SER A 623 -26.23 -29.76 -25.60
CA SER A 623 -26.02 -31.17 -25.21
C SER A 623 -25.26 -31.50 -23.90
N SER A 624 -26.07 -31.75 -22.85
CA SER A 624 -26.11 -32.92 -21.94
C SER A 624 -24.84 -33.68 -21.48
N PHE A 625 -24.90 -34.00 -20.17
CA PHE A 625 -24.13 -34.96 -19.35
C PHE A 625 -22.76 -34.50 -18.83
N TRP A 626 -22.69 -34.29 -17.50
CA TRP A 626 -21.67 -34.63 -16.47
C TRP A 626 -21.83 -33.65 -15.28
N PRO A 627 -21.80 -34.13 -14.01
CA PRO A 627 -22.01 -33.29 -12.85
C PRO A 627 -20.76 -32.44 -12.57
N SER A 628 -20.95 -31.12 -12.44
CA SER A 628 -19.89 -30.18 -12.04
C SER A 628 -19.62 -30.31 -10.54
N PRO A 629 -18.37 -30.53 -10.08
CA PRO A 629 -18.04 -30.38 -8.67
C PRO A 629 -17.90 -28.89 -8.35
N VAL A 630 -18.69 -28.43 -7.38
CA VAL A 630 -18.57 -27.11 -6.79
C VAL A 630 -17.33 -27.12 -5.89
N LEU A 631 -16.25 -26.45 -6.33
CA LEU A 631 -15.07 -26.20 -5.50
C LEU A 631 -15.41 -25.12 -4.47
N HIS A 632 -15.74 -25.54 -3.24
CA HIS A 632 -15.71 -24.68 -2.07
C HIS A 632 -14.25 -24.52 -1.63
N GLY A 633 -13.60 -23.42 -2.00
CA GLY A 633 -12.30 -23.03 -1.45
C GLY A 633 -12.48 -22.15 -0.22
N PHE A 634 -11.85 -22.51 0.89
CA PHE A 634 -11.72 -21.68 2.08
C PHE A 634 -10.25 -21.25 2.24
N LEU A 635 -10.03 -19.99 2.58
CA LEU A 635 -8.72 -19.46 2.99
C LEU A 635 -8.72 -19.39 4.52
N LEU A 636 -7.99 -20.31 5.16
CA LEU A 636 -7.66 -20.18 6.58
C LEU A 636 -6.36 -19.39 6.70
N GLY A 637 -6.44 -18.17 7.21
CA GLY A 637 -5.29 -17.47 7.77
C GLY A 637 -5.30 -17.68 9.28
N LEU A 638 -4.43 -18.56 9.80
CA LEU A 638 -4.11 -18.56 11.22
C LEU A 638 -3.11 -17.43 11.45
N TRP A 639 -3.57 -16.32 12.00
CA TRP A 639 -2.71 -15.26 12.49
C TRP A 639 -2.57 -15.45 13.99
N GLU A 640 -1.37 -15.79 14.46
CA GLU A 640 -1.03 -15.56 15.86
C GLU A 640 -0.97 -14.04 16.06
N VAL A 641 -2.08 -13.48 16.53
CA VAL A 641 -2.04 -12.17 17.14
C VAL A 641 -1.47 -12.43 18.54
N GLY A 642 -0.24 -11.97 18.79
CA GLY A 642 0.41 -12.03 20.12
C GLY A 642 -0.34 -11.30 21.21
#